data_AF-A0A9W5Z425-F1
#
_entry.id   AF-A0A9W5Z425-F1
#
_cell.length_a   1.000
_cell.length_b   1.000
_cell.length_c   1.000
_cell.angle_alpha   90.00
_cell.angle_beta   90.00
_cell.angle_gamma   90.00
#
_symmetry.space_group_name_H-M   'P 1'
#
loop_
_entity.id
_entity.type
_entity.pdbx_description
1 polymer ?
#
loop_
_entity_poly.entity_id
_entity_poly.type
_entity_poly.pdbx_seq_one_letter_code
_entity_poly.pdbx_strand_id
1 'polypeptide(L)'
;MAISALQGWHPGEVAIQRQLGYATAVSSHWTGVENQLREQHQIFHTSNLPFIPLTTTDADGRPWGGIVAGSTGTVGFVESPSLKSLVFRARLWDGDPILETLRWRESLENDQMEGQKAQERLLTAGLGIEFSTRRRNKFAGKIDMVKTVSEKDYVFRVGITEALGNCPKYINVRQLDPYPWAEPHIAHQSLHMTSTERLPEEVIEMIKSADTVFVASIFRSDPASAATFPSHAGMNSRGGLPGFIRVKPSDGRTVVLPDYSGNRYMSSLGNIESTGLAGLTIISFTTGDILYLTGTARNLVGPSALKIMSRHATITVLETTGFVLVRNALPVRQRKGSEVGRSPYTPKVKYLVEEKQADVDGAEGHKAMLETGRQLADDLAVFRFKIVSKDGVRPLRVRPGQAIVLDFMDWIGPPQYQHMADSAPGSINDDRVRTWTVSSAHEDTDVTWFELTMREMKGGIVTKALFDVLRMALSNRWDYPVPIKGNVVTDIVGVTGDFVMGKKEVNVLLIAGGIGITPFLAMLKALTKRENAAQGDIVLVVSTREPDVMLNLIGMALGEVSPTITVKIDLFTSRPFDLDTKTLHRENTSLSVYEGRVGPDYWKTSDRNKEGFICGPKAFADAAVEGLRANGVPSEKIRREGFY
;
A
#
# COMPACT_ATOMS: atom_id res chain seq x y z
N MET A 1 -9.11 -2.95 -40.66
CA MET A 1 -8.04 -2.93 -39.64
C MET A 1 -8.16 -1.63 -38.86
N ALA A 2 -8.09 -1.67 -37.53
CA ALA A 2 -8.06 -0.44 -36.74
C ALA A 2 -6.78 0.33 -37.07
N ILE A 3 -6.90 1.65 -37.26
CA ILE A 3 -5.76 2.53 -37.53
C ILE A 3 -5.34 3.09 -36.17
N SER A 4 -4.02 3.21 -35.94
CA SER A 4 -3.53 3.86 -34.73
C SER A 4 -4.06 5.28 -34.67
N ALA A 5 -4.57 5.66 -33.49
CA ALA A 5 -5.05 7.00 -33.22
C ALA A 5 -3.92 8.03 -33.09
N LEU A 6 -2.74 7.56 -32.70
CA LEU A 6 -1.59 8.41 -32.39
C LEU A 6 -0.54 8.28 -33.52
N GLN A 7 0.36 9.26 -33.59
CA GLN A 7 1.52 9.24 -34.49
C GLN A 7 2.85 9.19 -33.71
N GLY A 8 2.78 8.79 -32.44
CA GLY A 8 3.87 8.84 -31.47
C GLY A 8 3.35 9.21 -30.09
N TRP A 9 4.20 9.05 -29.08
CA TRP A 9 3.97 9.65 -27.77
C TRP A 9 4.18 11.16 -27.85
N HIS A 10 3.30 11.93 -27.22
CA HIS A 10 3.45 13.38 -27.20
C HIS A 10 4.64 13.79 -26.30
N PRO A 11 5.18 15.02 -26.43
CA PRO A 11 6.43 15.40 -25.75
C PRO A 11 6.42 15.21 -24.22
N GLY A 12 5.27 15.40 -23.57
CA GLY A 12 5.13 15.21 -22.12
C GLY A 12 5.30 13.75 -21.70
N GLU A 13 4.69 12.79 -22.41
CA GLU A 13 4.90 11.35 -22.18
C GLU A 13 6.37 10.96 -22.37
N VAL A 14 6.99 11.44 -23.44
CA VAL A 14 8.41 11.17 -23.72
C VAL A 14 9.31 11.74 -22.61
N ALA A 15 9.01 12.93 -22.10
CA ALA A 15 9.78 13.57 -21.03
C ALA A 15 9.81 12.71 -19.75
N ILE A 16 8.64 12.31 -19.25
CA ILE A 16 8.56 11.48 -18.04
C ILE A 16 9.08 10.05 -18.28
N GLN A 17 8.87 9.48 -19.47
CA GLN A 17 9.44 8.19 -19.84
C GLN A 17 10.98 8.22 -19.84
N ARG A 18 11.60 9.34 -20.27
CA ARG A 18 13.07 9.51 -20.19
C ARG A 18 13.56 9.66 -18.76
N GLN A 19 12.88 10.47 -17.95
CA GLN A 19 13.21 10.62 -16.52
C GLN A 19 13.19 9.28 -15.76
N LEU A 20 12.29 8.38 -16.16
CA LEU A 20 12.14 7.05 -15.56
C LEU A 20 12.93 5.94 -16.28
N GLY A 21 13.66 6.28 -17.35
CA GLY A 21 14.50 5.32 -18.09
C GLY A 21 13.74 4.32 -18.98
N TYR A 22 12.51 4.63 -19.40
CA TYR A 22 11.64 3.74 -20.17
C TYR A 22 11.39 4.16 -21.63
N ALA A 23 11.82 5.34 -22.06
CA ALA A 23 11.48 5.90 -23.36
C ALA A 23 11.76 4.96 -24.55
N THR A 24 12.93 4.30 -24.55
CA THR A 24 13.28 3.31 -25.58
C THR A 24 12.34 2.10 -25.54
N ALA A 25 12.09 1.57 -24.34
CA ALA A 25 11.30 0.35 -24.12
C ALA A 25 9.84 0.49 -24.57
N VAL A 26 9.25 1.68 -24.48
CA VAL A 26 7.85 1.93 -24.86
C VAL A 26 7.68 2.67 -26.19
N SER A 27 8.76 2.97 -26.92
CA SER A 27 8.79 3.85 -28.09
C SER A 27 7.74 3.57 -29.19
N SER A 28 7.35 2.30 -29.39
CA SER A 28 6.36 1.89 -30.40
C SER A 28 4.97 1.55 -29.83
N HIS A 29 4.79 1.58 -28.51
CA HIS A 29 3.58 1.07 -27.86
C HIS A 29 2.34 1.95 -28.06
N TRP A 30 2.51 3.20 -28.51
CA TRP A 30 1.42 4.10 -28.89
C TRP A 30 0.54 3.52 -30.02
N THR A 31 1.10 2.61 -30.83
CA THR A 31 0.37 1.89 -31.89
C THR A 31 -0.83 1.09 -31.37
N GLY A 32 -0.83 0.72 -30.09
CA GLY A 32 -1.95 0.03 -29.43
C GLY A 32 -3.12 0.95 -29.06
N VAL A 33 -2.99 2.26 -29.22
CA VAL A 33 -4.10 3.22 -29.07
C VAL A 33 -4.83 3.31 -30.40
N GLU A 34 -6.09 2.90 -30.42
CA GLU A 34 -6.93 2.82 -31.61
C GLU A 34 -7.83 4.04 -31.75
N ASN A 35 -8.16 4.43 -32.98
CA ASN A 35 -9.05 5.57 -33.25
C ASN A 35 -10.56 5.23 -33.17
N GLN A 36 -10.90 4.09 -32.60
CA GLN A 36 -12.26 3.59 -32.44
C GLN A 36 -12.31 2.54 -31.34
N LEU A 37 -13.49 2.29 -30.79
CA LEU A 37 -13.72 1.17 -29.89
C LEU A 37 -13.63 -0.16 -30.65
N ARG A 38 -13.16 -1.19 -29.97
CA ARG A 38 -13.40 -2.58 -30.37
C ARG A 38 -14.80 -2.99 -29.94
N GLU A 39 -15.40 -3.97 -30.61
CA GLU A 39 -16.73 -4.51 -30.23
C GLU A 39 -16.79 -4.94 -28.76
N GLN A 40 -15.75 -5.61 -28.24
CA GLN A 40 -15.68 -5.97 -26.83
C GLN A 40 -15.60 -4.76 -25.88
N HIS A 41 -15.05 -3.63 -26.33
CA HIS A 41 -15.04 -2.38 -25.57
C HIS A 41 -16.41 -1.71 -25.64
N GLN A 42 -17.10 -1.79 -26.79
CA GLN A 42 -18.47 -1.30 -26.95
C GLN A 42 -19.40 -1.98 -25.94
N ILE A 43 -19.47 -3.31 -25.98
CA ILE A 43 -20.29 -4.13 -25.07
C ILE A 43 -19.95 -3.82 -23.61
N PHE A 44 -18.66 -3.70 -23.29
CA PHE A 44 -18.22 -3.36 -21.94
C PHE A 44 -18.80 -2.02 -21.46
N HIS A 45 -18.73 -0.96 -22.27
CA HIS A 45 -19.23 0.36 -21.87
C HIS A 45 -20.76 0.41 -21.81
N THR A 46 -21.46 -0.35 -22.65
CA THR A 46 -22.94 -0.33 -22.70
C THR A 46 -23.60 -1.25 -21.67
N SER A 47 -22.95 -2.34 -21.29
CA SER A 47 -23.63 -3.45 -20.60
C SER A 47 -23.08 -3.79 -19.21
N ASN A 48 -21.90 -3.29 -18.83
CA ASN A 48 -21.25 -3.70 -17.58
C ASN A 48 -21.12 -2.57 -16.54
N LEU A 49 -21.27 -1.31 -16.95
CA LEU A 49 -20.85 -0.18 -16.14
C LEU A 49 -22.05 0.56 -15.54
N PRO A 50 -22.14 0.68 -14.21
CA PRO A 50 -23.21 1.44 -13.56
C PRO A 50 -22.90 2.95 -13.49
N PHE A 51 -21.64 3.35 -13.69
CA PHE A 51 -21.19 4.73 -13.84
C PHE A 51 -19.87 4.78 -14.63
N ILE A 52 -19.53 5.95 -15.18
CA ILE A 52 -18.26 6.21 -15.88
C ILE A 52 -17.70 7.57 -15.41
N PRO A 53 -16.47 7.64 -14.89
CA PRO A 53 -15.76 8.90 -14.71
C PRO A 53 -15.41 9.53 -16.06
N LEU A 54 -15.66 10.83 -16.21
CA LEU A 54 -15.35 11.60 -17.41
C LEU A 54 -14.51 12.83 -17.07
N THR A 55 -13.48 13.08 -17.85
CA THR A 55 -12.74 14.35 -17.81
C THR A 55 -13.55 15.44 -18.48
N THR A 56 -13.57 16.61 -17.87
CA THR A 56 -13.98 17.86 -18.51
C THR A 56 -13.01 18.99 -18.13
N THR A 57 -13.15 20.17 -18.73
CA THR A 57 -12.41 21.37 -18.36
C THR A 57 -13.35 22.52 -18.02
N ASP A 58 -13.01 23.29 -17.00
CA ASP A 58 -13.76 24.49 -16.63
C ASP A 58 -13.43 25.69 -17.55
N ALA A 59 -14.02 26.85 -17.27
CA ALA A 59 -13.79 28.07 -18.05
C ALA A 59 -12.33 28.56 -18.02
N ASP A 60 -11.56 28.20 -16.98
CA ASP A 60 -10.13 28.52 -16.86
C ASP A 60 -9.25 27.46 -17.55
N GLY A 61 -9.86 26.39 -18.06
CA GLY A 61 -9.18 25.26 -18.66
C GLY A 61 -8.57 24.30 -17.63
N ARG A 62 -8.96 24.35 -16.36
CA ARG A 62 -8.50 23.36 -15.37
C ARG A 62 -9.26 22.05 -15.60
N PRO A 63 -8.57 20.89 -15.64
CA PRO A 63 -9.25 19.60 -15.79
C PRO A 63 -9.95 19.19 -14.49
N TRP A 64 -11.16 18.67 -14.64
CA TRP A 64 -11.98 18.08 -13.59
C TRP A 64 -12.44 16.68 -14.00
N GLY A 65 -12.67 15.79 -13.03
CA GLY A 65 -13.23 14.46 -13.29
C GLY A 65 -14.67 14.35 -12.78
N GLY A 66 -15.68 14.53 -13.61
CA GLY A 66 -17.07 14.27 -13.22
C GLY A 66 -17.41 12.79 -13.25
N ILE A 67 -18.57 12.43 -12.68
CA ILE A 67 -19.11 11.07 -12.71
C ILE A 67 -20.42 11.08 -13.47
N VAL A 68 -20.55 10.25 -14.52
CA VAL A 68 -21.82 10.07 -15.22
C VAL A 68 -22.43 8.71 -14.91
N ALA A 69 -23.71 8.71 -14.59
CA ALA A 69 -24.48 7.50 -14.28
C ALA A 69 -25.94 7.69 -14.74
N GLY A 70 -26.64 6.57 -14.93
CA GLY A 70 -28.10 6.59 -15.11
C GLY A 70 -28.81 6.94 -13.80
N SER A 71 -30.07 7.38 -13.90
CA SER A 71 -30.88 7.81 -12.76
C SER A 71 -31.08 6.76 -11.67
N THR A 72 -30.99 5.48 -12.02
CA THR A 72 -31.24 4.35 -11.12
C THR A 72 -29.97 3.68 -10.60
N GLY A 73 -28.80 4.01 -11.17
CA GLY A 73 -27.55 3.28 -10.95
C GLY A 73 -27.49 1.87 -11.53
N THR A 74 -28.48 1.48 -12.34
CA THR A 74 -28.42 0.24 -13.12
C THR A 74 -27.56 0.44 -14.36
N VAL A 75 -26.96 -0.65 -14.86
CA VAL A 75 -26.29 -0.66 -16.17
C VAL A 75 -27.26 -0.33 -17.29
N GLY A 76 -26.75 0.15 -18.43
CA GLY A 76 -27.56 0.45 -19.63
C GLY A 76 -27.86 1.93 -19.90
N PHE A 77 -27.25 2.85 -19.16
CA PHE A 77 -27.37 4.29 -19.42
C PHE A 77 -26.49 4.79 -20.58
N VAL A 78 -25.70 3.90 -21.19
CA VAL A 78 -24.81 4.19 -22.32
C VAL A 78 -25.21 3.32 -23.51
N GLU A 79 -25.34 3.96 -24.66
CA GLU A 79 -25.54 3.32 -25.96
C GLU A 79 -24.31 3.56 -26.84
N SER A 80 -24.14 2.73 -27.86
CA SER A 80 -23.08 2.93 -28.85
C SER A 80 -23.60 2.67 -30.26
N PRO A 81 -24.03 3.71 -30.99
CA PRO A 81 -24.58 3.55 -32.33
C PRO A 81 -23.51 3.19 -33.39
N SER A 82 -22.22 3.32 -33.05
CA SER A 82 -21.10 2.90 -33.89
C SER A 82 -19.84 2.71 -33.04
N LEU A 83 -18.81 2.06 -33.58
CA LEU A 83 -17.49 1.93 -32.94
C LEU A 83 -16.80 3.28 -32.65
N LYS A 84 -17.28 4.38 -33.25
CA LYS A 84 -16.72 5.73 -33.08
C LYS A 84 -17.58 6.64 -32.20
N SER A 85 -18.57 6.11 -31.48
CA SER A 85 -19.47 6.95 -30.71
C SER A 85 -20.05 6.24 -29.49
N LEU A 86 -20.11 6.96 -28.38
CA LEU A 86 -20.88 6.60 -27.18
C LEU A 86 -21.94 7.69 -26.93
N VAL A 87 -23.17 7.28 -26.64
CA VAL A 87 -24.28 8.17 -26.26
C VAL A 87 -24.64 7.89 -24.82
N PHE A 88 -24.58 8.91 -23.98
CA PHE A 88 -24.84 8.83 -22.54
C PHE A 88 -26.21 9.41 -22.24
N ARG A 89 -27.00 8.68 -21.45
CA ARG A 89 -28.25 9.15 -20.85
C ARG A 89 -28.00 9.33 -19.35
N ALA A 90 -27.48 10.48 -18.96
CA ALA A 90 -26.96 10.72 -17.63
C ALA A 90 -27.93 11.54 -16.78
N ARG A 91 -28.07 11.16 -15.50
CA ARG A 91 -28.61 12.03 -14.46
C ARG A 91 -27.43 12.64 -13.69
N LEU A 92 -27.32 13.96 -13.73
CA LEU A 92 -26.28 14.73 -13.04
C LEU A 92 -26.85 15.39 -11.77
N TRP A 93 -26.00 16.08 -11.04
CA TRP A 93 -26.36 16.79 -9.81
C TRP A 93 -25.60 18.10 -9.69
N ASP A 94 -26.09 18.98 -8.82
CA ASP A 94 -25.39 20.22 -8.52
C ASP A 94 -24.03 19.93 -7.91
N GLY A 95 -23.01 20.64 -8.40
CA GLY A 95 -21.61 20.41 -8.03
C GLY A 95 -20.88 19.35 -8.87
N ASP A 96 -21.53 18.62 -9.77
CA ASP A 96 -20.81 17.78 -10.74
C ASP A 96 -20.14 18.65 -11.83
N PRO A 97 -18.82 18.57 -12.04
CA PRO A 97 -18.12 19.39 -13.04
C PRO A 97 -18.62 19.21 -14.49
N ILE A 98 -19.17 18.04 -14.85
CA ILE A 98 -19.70 17.79 -16.20
C ILE A 98 -20.93 18.65 -16.47
N LEU A 99 -21.75 18.95 -15.45
CA LEU A 99 -23.00 19.69 -15.60
C LEU A 99 -22.79 21.07 -16.24
N GLU A 100 -21.79 21.82 -15.79
CA GLU A 100 -21.47 23.13 -16.36
C GLU A 100 -21.02 23.04 -17.82
N THR A 101 -20.31 21.97 -18.19
CA THR A 101 -19.84 21.75 -19.55
C THR A 101 -21.00 21.48 -20.50
N LEU A 102 -21.96 20.65 -20.07
CA LEU A 102 -23.14 20.34 -20.87
C LEU A 102 -24.05 21.55 -21.03
N ARG A 103 -24.31 22.32 -19.95
CA ARG A 103 -25.09 23.56 -20.00
C ARG A 103 -24.45 24.60 -20.94
N TRP A 104 -23.14 24.79 -20.83
CA TRP A 104 -22.41 25.69 -21.73
C TRP A 104 -22.45 25.24 -23.19
N ARG A 105 -22.35 23.93 -23.47
CA ARG A 105 -22.44 23.42 -24.84
C ARG A 105 -23.85 23.59 -25.40
N GLU A 106 -24.89 23.33 -24.61
CA GLU A 106 -26.27 23.53 -25.05
C GLU A 106 -26.57 25.00 -25.38
N SER A 107 -26.03 25.96 -24.63
CA SER A 107 -26.26 27.40 -24.90
C SER A 107 -25.67 27.91 -26.23
N LEU A 108 -24.87 27.09 -26.93
CA LEU A 108 -24.27 27.43 -28.23
C LEU A 108 -25.21 27.00 -29.37
N GLU A 109 -26.35 27.69 -29.53
CA GLU A 109 -27.41 27.39 -30.51
C GLU A 109 -27.08 27.83 -31.96
N ASN A 110 -26.10 27.20 -32.62
CA ASN A 110 -25.77 27.33 -34.07
C ASN A 110 -24.63 28.29 -34.50
N ASP A 111 -23.82 28.85 -33.61
CA ASP A 111 -22.66 29.67 -34.03
C ASP A 111 -21.36 28.85 -34.18
N GLN A 112 -20.60 29.15 -35.23
CA GLN A 112 -19.27 28.58 -35.46
C GLN A 112 -18.37 28.86 -34.25
N MET A 113 -17.82 27.80 -33.67
CA MET A 113 -16.86 27.90 -32.57
C MET A 113 -15.56 28.54 -33.04
N GLU A 114 -15.38 29.83 -32.80
CA GLU A 114 -14.09 30.49 -32.96
C GLU A 114 -13.30 30.45 -31.64
N GLY A 115 -12.10 29.88 -31.70
CA GLY A 115 -11.14 29.89 -30.59
C GLY A 115 -10.75 28.51 -30.07
N GLN A 116 -9.45 28.31 -29.90
CA GLN A 116 -8.86 27.05 -29.42
C GLN A 116 -9.39 26.61 -28.05
N LYS A 117 -9.63 27.55 -27.13
CA LYS A 117 -10.18 27.25 -25.79
C LYS A 117 -11.60 26.66 -25.83
N ALA A 118 -12.46 27.12 -26.73
CA ALA A 118 -13.82 26.58 -26.88
C ALA A 118 -13.79 25.14 -27.43
N GLN A 119 -12.88 24.86 -28.36
CA GLN A 119 -12.66 23.51 -28.88
C GLN A 119 -12.08 22.56 -27.82
N GLU A 120 -11.19 23.05 -26.96
CA GLU A 120 -10.63 22.27 -25.85
C GLU A 120 -11.68 21.92 -24.79
N ARG A 121 -12.65 22.80 -24.54
CA ARG A 121 -13.72 22.56 -23.57
C ARG A 121 -14.65 21.39 -23.93
N LEU A 122 -14.67 20.99 -25.21
CA LEU A 122 -15.40 19.80 -25.66
C LEU A 122 -14.60 18.51 -25.56
N LEU A 123 -13.29 18.57 -25.32
CA LEU A 123 -12.46 17.38 -25.17
C LEU A 123 -12.86 16.64 -23.89
N THR A 124 -13.07 15.35 -24.02
CA THR A 124 -13.41 14.49 -22.88
C THR A 124 -12.70 13.15 -23.00
N ALA A 125 -12.48 12.51 -21.86
CA ALA A 125 -11.95 11.16 -21.79
C ALA A 125 -12.64 10.41 -20.67
N GLY A 126 -12.93 9.14 -20.89
CA GLY A 126 -13.61 8.28 -19.94
C GLY A 126 -12.83 7.04 -19.60
N LEU A 127 -13.08 6.54 -18.39
CA LEU A 127 -12.56 5.26 -17.92
C LEU A 127 -13.73 4.35 -17.54
N GLY A 128 -14.07 3.42 -18.42
CA GLY A 128 -14.91 2.31 -18.01
C GLY A 128 -14.15 1.40 -17.06
N ILE A 129 -14.69 1.18 -15.85
CA ILE A 129 -14.07 0.34 -14.82
C ILE A 129 -15.11 -0.57 -14.16
N GLU A 130 -14.90 -1.88 -14.27
CA GLU A 130 -15.72 -2.91 -13.63
C GLU A 130 -14.95 -3.47 -12.44
N PHE A 131 -15.35 -3.05 -11.24
CA PHE A 131 -14.65 -3.42 -10.00
C PHE A 131 -14.69 -4.92 -9.71
N SER A 132 -15.80 -5.61 -10.02
CA SER A 132 -15.98 -7.04 -9.73
C SER A 132 -14.97 -7.94 -10.46
N THR A 133 -14.55 -7.56 -11.67
CA THR A 133 -13.65 -8.35 -12.53
C THR A 133 -12.26 -7.74 -12.69
N ARG A 134 -12.03 -6.54 -12.12
CA ARG A 134 -10.82 -5.73 -12.33
C ARG A 134 -10.59 -5.35 -13.80
N ARG A 135 -11.64 -5.28 -14.61
CA ARG A 135 -11.54 -4.86 -16.01
C ARG A 135 -11.62 -3.34 -16.12
N ARG A 136 -10.76 -2.74 -16.94
CA ARG A 136 -10.87 -1.32 -17.30
C ARG A 136 -10.48 -1.05 -18.74
N ASN A 137 -11.24 -0.20 -19.41
CA ASN A 137 -10.99 0.27 -20.77
C ASN A 137 -11.15 1.79 -20.81
N LYS A 138 -10.26 2.47 -21.52
CA LYS A 138 -10.30 3.93 -21.66
C LYS A 138 -10.80 4.32 -23.04
N PHE A 139 -11.34 5.52 -23.12
CA PHE A 139 -11.55 6.23 -24.39
C PHE A 139 -11.28 7.73 -24.22
N ALA A 140 -10.97 8.41 -25.31
CA ALA A 140 -10.95 9.86 -25.40
C ALA A 140 -11.67 10.31 -26.69
N GLY A 141 -12.12 11.55 -26.69
CA GLY A 141 -12.96 12.07 -27.76
C GLY A 141 -13.45 13.50 -27.52
N LYS A 142 -14.53 13.85 -28.23
CA LYS A 142 -15.19 15.14 -28.12
C LYS A 142 -16.67 15.00 -27.85
N ILE A 143 -17.21 15.83 -26.97
CA ILE A 143 -18.66 16.00 -26.81
C ILE A 143 -19.15 16.80 -28.01
N ASP A 144 -19.88 16.17 -28.93
CA ASP A 144 -20.31 16.80 -30.18
C ASP A 144 -21.80 17.14 -30.23
N MET A 145 -22.61 16.52 -29.35
CA MET A 145 -24.05 16.72 -29.21
C MET A 145 -24.46 16.68 -27.74
N VAL A 146 -25.34 17.59 -27.33
CA VAL A 146 -25.98 17.65 -26.01
C VAL A 146 -27.46 17.97 -26.21
N LYS A 147 -28.31 17.31 -25.43
CA LYS A 147 -29.75 17.55 -25.35
C LYS A 147 -30.19 17.44 -23.89
N THR A 148 -30.76 18.51 -23.34
CA THR A 148 -31.44 18.48 -22.05
C THR A 148 -32.78 17.75 -22.16
N VAL A 149 -33.03 16.83 -21.24
CA VAL A 149 -34.31 16.09 -21.11
C VAL A 149 -35.12 16.64 -19.94
N SER A 150 -34.45 16.94 -18.83
CA SER A 150 -35.01 17.60 -17.64
C SER A 150 -33.90 18.45 -16.99
N GLU A 151 -34.18 19.17 -15.91
CA GLU A 151 -33.19 20.02 -15.22
C GLU A 151 -31.83 19.32 -14.95
N LYS A 152 -31.89 18.02 -14.62
CA LYS A 152 -30.73 17.18 -14.25
C LYS A 152 -30.49 16.00 -15.19
N ASP A 153 -31.38 15.72 -16.14
CA ASP A 153 -31.25 14.60 -17.07
C ASP A 153 -30.79 15.09 -18.45
N TYR A 154 -29.68 14.54 -18.93
CA TYR A 154 -29.03 14.93 -20.19
C TYR A 154 -28.79 13.73 -21.08
N VAL A 155 -28.93 13.93 -22.40
CA VAL A 155 -28.41 13.02 -23.42
C VAL A 155 -27.27 13.72 -24.14
N PHE A 156 -26.09 13.12 -24.17
CA PHE A 156 -24.95 13.67 -24.90
C PHE A 156 -24.15 12.58 -25.62
N ARG A 157 -23.51 12.94 -26.72
CA ARG A 157 -22.67 12.03 -27.52
C ARG A 157 -21.21 12.42 -27.45
N VAL A 158 -20.38 11.40 -27.25
CA VAL A 158 -18.93 11.49 -27.38
C VAL A 158 -18.49 10.82 -28.68
N GLY A 159 -17.92 11.59 -29.59
CA GLY A 159 -17.22 11.09 -30.76
C GLY A 159 -15.84 10.58 -30.35
N ILE A 160 -15.59 9.28 -30.51
CA ILE A 160 -14.37 8.60 -30.05
C ILE A 160 -13.23 8.86 -31.02
N THR A 161 -12.12 9.37 -30.47
CA THR A 161 -10.86 9.58 -31.20
C THR A 161 -9.76 8.65 -30.72
N GLU A 162 -9.87 8.13 -29.51
CA GLU A 162 -8.89 7.21 -28.93
C GLU A 162 -9.59 6.15 -28.07
N ALA A 163 -9.10 4.92 -28.12
CA ALA A 163 -9.53 3.82 -27.27
C ALA A 163 -8.36 2.90 -26.94
N LEU A 164 -8.31 2.42 -25.69
CA LEU A 164 -7.24 1.53 -25.25
C LEU A 164 -7.70 0.66 -24.07
N GLY A 165 -7.42 -0.65 -24.15
CA GLY A 165 -7.55 -1.56 -23.02
C GLY A 165 -6.40 -1.37 -22.04
N ASN A 166 -6.69 -1.36 -20.72
CA ASN A 166 -5.67 -1.20 -19.68
C ASN A 166 -5.59 -2.45 -18.80
N CYS A 167 -4.44 -2.67 -18.16
CA CYS A 167 -4.21 -3.81 -17.28
C CYS A 167 -5.03 -3.72 -15.97
N PRO A 168 -5.31 -4.85 -15.29
CA PRO A 168 -6.16 -4.91 -14.10
C PRO A 168 -5.48 -4.48 -12.79
N LYS A 169 -4.19 -4.09 -12.85
CA LYS A 169 -3.40 -3.73 -11.66
C LYS A 169 -4.07 -2.64 -10.83
N TYR A 170 -3.98 -2.79 -9.51
CA TYR A 170 -4.41 -1.81 -8.50
C TYR A 170 -5.93 -1.60 -8.39
N ILE A 171 -6.75 -2.43 -9.04
CA ILE A 171 -8.20 -2.39 -8.87
C ILE A 171 -8.60 -3.30 -7.71
N ASN A 172 -9.19 -2.70 -6.68
CA ASN A 172 -9.80 -3.40 -5.56
C ASN A 172 -11.18 -3.93 -5.97
N VAL A 173 -11.46 -5.21 -5.74
CA VAL A 173 -12.76 -5.81 -6.07
C VAL A 173 -13.83 -5.33 -5.11
N ARG A 174 -14.98 -4.95 -5.66
CA ARG A 174 -16.17 -4.54 -4.93
C ARG A 174 -17.42 -5.15 -5.56
N GLN A 175 -18.41 -5.43 -4.72
CA GLN A 175 -19.78 -5.70 -5.16
C GLN A 175 -20.56 -4.40 -5.04
N LEU A 176 -21.10 -3.92 -6.16
CA LEU A 176 -21.82 -2.66 -6.25
C LEU A 176 -23.28 -2.93 -6.59
N ASP A 177 -24.20 -2.41 -5.77
CA ASP A 177 -25.63 -2.52 -5.95
C ASP A 177 -26.22 -1.14 -6.32
N PRO A 178 -27.23 -1.09 -7.22
CA PRO A 178 -27.94 0.15 -7.54
C PRO A 178 -28.57 0.80 -6.29
N TYR A 179 -28.57 2.13 -6.26
CA TYR A 179 -29.11 2.95 -5.18
C TYR A 179 -29.86 4.16 -5.79
N PRO A 180 -31.08 3.95 -6.33
CA PRO A 180 -31.82 4.95 -7.11
C PRO A 180 -32.35 6.12 -6.28
N TRP A 181 -32.29 6.04 -4.95
CA TRP A 181 -32.74 7.07 -4.01
C TRP A 181 -31.57 7.91 -3.45
N ALA A 182 -30.52 8.08 -4.26
CA ALA A 182 -29.44 9.03 -3.97
C ALA A 182 -30.00 10.47 -3.95
N GLU A 183 -29.65 11.23 -2.91
CA GLU A 183 -30.09 12.61 -2.68
C GLU A 183 -28.85 13.52 -2.58
N PRO A 184 -28.33 13.98 -3.73
CA PRO A 184 -27.11 14.76 -3.78
C PRO A 184 -27.28 16.13 -3.12
N HIS A 185 -26.33 16.51 -2.27
CA HIS A 185 -26.21 17.88 -1.76
C HIS A 185 -24.74 18.28 -1.59
N ILE A 186 -24.45 19.55 -1.86
CA ILE A 186 -23.10 20.10 -1.73
C ILE A 186 -22.83 20.36 -0.24
N ALA A 187 -21.85 19.67 0.32
CA ALA A 187 -21.41 19.87 1.70
C ALA A 187 -20.33 20.95 1.80
N HIS A 188 -19.39 20.96 0.85
CA HIS A 188 -18.35 21.99 0.77
C HIS A 188 -18.06 22.32 -0.69
N GLN A 189 -17.77 23.59 -0.96
CA GLN A 189 -17.39 24.05 -2.29
C GLN A 189 -16.49 25.28 -2.20
N SER A 190 -15.39 25.25 -2.95
CA SER A 190 -14.62 26.43 -3.33
C SER A 190 -14.05 26.19 -4.71
N LEU A 191 -14.55 26.92 -5.72
CA LEU A 191 -14.09 26.75 -7.11
C LEU A 191 -12.74 27.44 -7.37
N HIS A 192 -12.37 28.41 -6.53
CA HIS A 192 -11.12 29.16 -6.61
C HIS A 192 -10.57 29.36 -5.20
N MET A 193 -9.63 28.52 -4.80
CA MET A 193 -8.89 28.65 -3.55
C MET A 193 -7.73 29.62 -3.71
N THR A 194 -7.57 30.50 -2.73
CA THR A 194 -6.38 31.33 -2.52
C THR A 194 -5.18 30.49 -2.08
N SER A 195 -3.98 31.07 -2.13
CA SER A 195 -2.74 30.39 -1.73
C SER A 195 -2.68 30.01 -0.24
N THR A 196 -3.48 30.67 0.61
CA THR A 196 -3.49 30.51 2.07
C THR A 196 -4.61 29.62 2.59
N GLU A 197 -5.61 29.30 1.76
CA GLU A 197 -6.71 28.43 2.16
C GLU A 197 -6.29 26.97 2.28
N ARG A 198 -6.93 26.28 3.23
CA ARG A 198 -6.74 24.85 3.52
C ARG A 198 -8.01 24.09 3.16
N LEU A 199 -7.88 22.80 2.87
CA LEU A 199 -9.06 21.94 2.74
C LEU A 199 -9.72 21.75 4.11
N PRO A 200 -11.06 21.69 4.18
CA PRO A 200 -11.77 21.29 5.40
C PRO A 200 -11.30 19.92 5.89
N GLU A 201 -11.26 19.71 7.21
CA GLU A 201 -10.78 18.44 7.81
C GLU A 201 -11.53 17.21 7.26
N GLU A 202 -12.83 17.36 7.05
CA GLU A 202 -13.68 16.31 6.47
C GLU A 202 -13.29 15.93 5.04
N VAL A 203 -12.82 16.89 4.24
CA VAL A 203 -12.29 16.65 2.89
C VAL A 203 -10.94 15.93 2.97
N ILE A 204 -10.09 16.33 3.91
CA ILE A 204 -8.79 15.67 4.18
C ILE A 204 -9.00 14.21 4.58
N GLU A 205 -9.94 13.94 5.47
CA GLU A 205 -10.29 12.57 5.90
C GLU A 205 -10.87 11.73 4.75
N MET A 206 -11.69 12.33 3.88
CA MET A 206 -12.15 11.63 2.67
C MET A 206 -10.98 11.28 1.74
N ILE A 207 -10.00 12.17 1.57
CA ILE A 207 -8.78 11.89 0.79
C ILE A 207 -7.98 10.74 1.41
N LYS A 208 -7.74 10.79 2.72
CA LYS A 208 -6.95 9.78 3.46
C LYS A 208 -7.65 8.42 3.53
N SER A 209 -8.98 8.38 3.55
CA SER A 209 -9.73 7.12 3.56
C SER A 209 -9.87 6.46 2.18
N ALA A 210 -9.55 7.18 1.10
CA ALA A 210 -9.67 6.70 -0.26
C ALA A 210 -8.73 5.53 -0.55
N ASP A 211 -9.26 4.52 -1.26
CA ASP A 211 -8.46 3.43 -1.82
C ASP A 211 -8.46 3.39 -3.35
N THR A 212 -9.19 4.33 -3.97
CA THR A 212 -9.30 4.54 -5.41
C THR A 212 -9.46 6.04 -5.65
N VAL A 213 -8.72 6.56 -6.63
CA VAL A 213 -8.87 7.93 -7.14
C VAL A 213 -8.88 7.90 -8.66
N PHE A 214 -9.72 8.72 -9.27
CA PHE A 214 -9.71 8.96 -10.70
C PHE A 214 -8.90 10.23 -10.99
N VAL A 215 -8.06 10.18 -12.01
CA VAL A 215 -7.14 11.25 -12.39
C VAL A 215 -7.59 11.78 -13.74
N ALA A 216 -8.11 13.00 -13.73
CA ALA A 216 -8.41 13.80 -14.90
C ALA A 216 -7.17 14.60 -15.30
N SER A 217 -6.88 14.65 -16.59
CA SER A 217 -5.71 15.33 -17.14
C SER A 217 -5.99 15.82 -18.55
N ILE A 218 -5.25 16.81 -19.01
CA ILE A 218 -5.38 17.35 -20.36
C ILE A 218 -4.00 17.53 -20.98
N PHE A 219 -3.84 17.17 -22.25
CA PHE A 219 -2.72 17.58 -23.07
C PHE A 219 -3.16 18.72 -23.98
N ARG A 220 -2.39 19.81 -23.99
CA ARG A 220 -2.55 20.91 -24.92
C ARG A 220 -1.40 20.92 -25.89
N SER A 221 -1.72 20.77 -27.17
CA SER A 221 -0.72 20.84 -28.21
C SER A 221 -0.25 22.26 -28.44
N ASP A 222 1.03 22.40 -28.74
CA ASP A 222 1.54 23.61 -29.39
C ASP A 222 1.05 23.67 -30.84
N PRO A 223 0.63 24.84 -31.37
CA PRO A 223 0.15 24.99 -32.73
C PRO A 223 1.07 24.39 -33.80
N ALA A 224 2.39 24.43 -33.62
CA ALA A 224 3.35 23.87 -34.57
C ALA A 224 3.36 22.33 -34.59
N SER A 225 2.94 21.70 -33.49
CA SER A 225 2.92 20.24 -33.32
C SER A 225 1.52 19.62 -33.36
N ALA A 226 0.47 20.43 -33.46
CA ALA A 226 -0.93 20.01 -33.39
C ALA A 226 -1.35 19.00 -34.45
N ALA A 227 -0.71 19.03 -35.63
CA ALA A 227 -0.96 18.06 -36.70
C ALA A 227 -0.49 16.64 -36.33
N THR A 228 0.56 16.52 -35.52
CA THR A 228 1.15 15.24 -35.09
C THR A 228 0.61 14.80 -33.73
N PHE A 229 0.46 15.75 -32.80
CA PHE A 229 0.01 15.52 -31.44
C PHE A 229 -1.18 16.42 -31.14
N PRO A 230 -2.42 16.06 -31.52
CA PRO A 230 -3.59 16.88 -31.21
C PRO A 230 -3.86 16.96 -29.70
N SER A 231 -4.42 18.08 -29.24
CA SER A 231 -4.90 18.22 -27.86
C SER A 231 -5.95 17.17 -27.54
N HIS A 232 -5.87 16.56 -26.36
CA HIS A 232 -6.79 15.51 -25.91
C HIS A 232 -6.91 15.50 -24.39
N ALA A 233 -8.00 14.94 -23.89
CA ALA A 233 -8.20 14.68 -22.47
C ALA A 233 -7.73 13.27 -22.09
N GLY A 234 -7.47 13.05 -20.81
CA GLY A 234 -7.09 11.76 -20.27
C GLY A 234 -7.78 11.49 -18.93
N MET A 235 -8.42 10.32 -18.82
CA MET A 235 -9.01 9.81 -17.59
C MET A 235 -8.38 8.47 -17.22
N ASN A 236 -7.93 8.33 -15.97
CA ASN A 236 -7.35 7.08 -15.47
C ASN A 236 -7.70 6.88 -13.99
N SER A 237 -7.34 5.72 -13.44
CA SER A 237 -7.45 5.45 -12.01
C SER A 237 -6.09 5.14 -11.40
N ARG A 238 -5.97 5.46 -10.12
CA ARG A 238 -4.95 4.92 -9.21
C ARG A 238 -5.66 4.28 -8.03
N GLY A 239 -5.12 3.17 -7.55
CA GLY A 239 -5.71 2.43 -6.44
C GLY A 239 -4.65 1.90 -5.49
N GLY A 240 -5.03 1.69 -4.25
CA GLY A 240 -4.13 1.31 -3.16
C GLY A 240 -4.89 0.73 -1.96
N LEU A 241 -4.23 0.75 -0.80
CA LEU A 241 -4.91 0.61 0.49
C LEU A 241 -5.41 2.00 0.94
N PRO A 242 -6.47 2.10 1.76
CA PRO A 242 -6.80 3.35 2.45
C PRO A 242 -5.56 3.98 3.07
N GLY A 243 -5.36 5.28 2.85
CA GLY A 243 -4.17 6.02 3.27
C GLY A 243 -3.05 6.07 2.25
N PHE A 244 -3.20 5.52 1.04
CA PHE A 244 -2.15 5.63 0.01
C PHE A 244 -2.03 7.04 -0.57
N ILE A 245 -3.11 7.84 -0.55
CA ILE A 245 -3.11 9.26 -0.91
C ILE A 245 -2.98 10.06 0.39
N ARG A 246 -2.14 11.09 0.36
CA ARG A 246 -1.86 11.94 1.52
C ARG A 246 -2.19 13.39 1.24
N VAL A 247 -2.45 14.15 2.29
CA VAL A 247 -2.50 15.61 2.24
C VAL A 247 -1.36 16.12 3.08
N LYS A 248 -0.56 17.05 2.57
CA LYS A 248 0.55 17.66 3.30
C LYS A 248 0.06 18.37 4.57
N PRO A 249 0.41 17.93 5.80
CA PRO A 249 0.09 18.67 7.02
C PRO A 249 0.52 20.15 7.00
N SER A 250 1.64 20.49 6.37
CA SER A 250 2.16 21.87 6.38
C SER A 250 1.20 22.88 5.76
N ASP A 251 0.57 22.55 4.63
CA ASP A 251 -0.34 23.45 3.90
C ASP A 251 -1.81 23.02 3.91
N GLY A 252 -2.12 21.76 4.26
CA GLY A 252 -3.48 21.24 4.36
C GLY A 252 -4.28 21.26 3.06
N ARG A 253 -3.62 21.42 1.90
CA ARG A 253 -4.29 21.52 0.59
C ARG A 253 -3.59 20.75 -0.52
N THR A 254 -2.32 20.43 -0.33
CA THR A 254 -1.51 19.73 -1.32
C THR A 254 -1.72 18.24 -1.17
N VAL A 255 -2.33 17.63 -2.18
CA VAL A 255 -2.58 16.19 -2.27
C VAL A 255 -1.38 15.51 -2.92
N VAL A 256 -0.86 14.47 -2.29
CA VAL A 256 0.27 13.68 -2.78
C VAL A 256 -0.21 12.29 -3.16
N LEU A 257 -0.10 11.99 -4.45
CA LEU A 257 -0.51 10.73 -5.07
C LEU A 257 0.73 9.92 -5.48
N PRO A 258 1.00 8.75 -4.87
CA PRO A 258 2.08 7.89 -5.32
C PRO A 258 1.76 7.24 -6.67
N ASP A 259 2.76 7.15 -7.56
CA ASP A 259 2.64 6.40 -8.81
C ASP A 259 3.30 5.02 -8.67
N TYR A 260 2.64 3.99 -9.20
CA TYR A 260 3.06 2.59 -9.09
C TYR A 260 3.42 2.00 -10.45
N SER A 261 4.08 0.86 -10.46
CA SER A 261 4.51 0.18 -11.69
C SER A 261 3.32 -0.23 -12.57
N GLY A 262 3.11 0.50 -13.68
CA GLY A 262 2.07 0.28 -14.68
C GLY A 262 2.57 -0.28 -16.01
N ASN A 263 1.94 0.09 -17.12
CA ASN A 263 2.36 -0.24 -18.50
C ASN A 263 3.44 0.71 -19.06
N ARG A 264 3.86 1.72 -18.27
CA ARG A 264 4.86 2.72 -18.64
C ARG A 264 4.50 3.62 -19.83
N TYR A 265 3.23 3.69 -20.23
CA TYR A 265 2.78 4.65 -21.27
C TYR A 265 2.87 6.09 -20.75
N MET A 266 2.60 6.26 -19.45
CA MET A 266 2.70 7.53 -18.72
C MET A 266 1.71 8.62 -19.17
N SER A 267 0.60 8.29 -19.84
CA SER A 267 -0.32 9.29 -20.40
C SER A 267 -0.82 10.35 -19.41
N SER A 268 -1.26 9.97 -18.20
CA SER A 268 -1.68 10.98 -17.20
C SER A 268 -0.51 11.85 -16.73
N LEU A 269 0.67 11.25 -16.52
CA LEU A 269 1.85 11.99 -16.06
C LEU A 269 2.38 12.89 -17.19
N GLY A 270 2.37 12.44 -18.43
CA GLY A 270 2.76 13.22 -19.60
C GLY A 270 1.86 14.42 -19.84
N ASN A 271 0.54 14.26 -19.67
CA ASN A 271 -0.41 15.38 -19.69
C ASN A 271 -0.07 16.41 -18.61
N ILE A 272 0.27 15.95 -17.40
CA ILE A 272 0.70 16.81 -16.28
C ILE A 272 2.04 17.50 -16.59
N GLU A 273 3.03 16.80 -17.14
CA GLU A 273 4.30 17.41 -17.56
C GLU A 273 4.08 18.53 -18.58
N SER A 274 3.09 18.37 -19.45
CA SER A 274 2.79 19.34 -20.50
C SER A 274 2.02 20.55 -20.01
N THR A 275 1.12 20.39 -19.04
CA THR A 275 0.16 21.45 -18.67
C THR A 275 0.32 21.98 -17.25
N GLY A 276 0.98 21.23 -16.38
CA GLY A 276 1.07 21.54 -14.96
C GLY A 276 -0.28 21.45 -14.25
N LEU A 277 -1.26 20.72 -14.79
CA LEU A 277 -2.63 20.65 -14.28
C LEU A 277 -3.12 19.21 -14.15
N ALA A 278 -3.93 18.95 -13.12
CA ALA A 278 -4.69 17.71 -12.98
C ALA A 278 -5.96 17.94 -12.16
N GLY A 279 -6.91 17.02 -12.32
CA GLY A 279 -8.06 16.86 -11.45
C GLY A 279 -8.04 15.48 -10.78
N LEU A 280 -8.58 15.41 -9.56
CA LEU A 280 -8.74 14.16 -8.82
C LEU A 280 -10.20 14.00 -8.41
N THR A 281 -10.72 12.77 -8.55
CA THR A 281 -12.07 12.43 -8.12
C THR A 281 -12.04 11.22 -7.20
N ILE A 282 -12.60 11.38 -6.02
CA ILE A 282 -12.63 10.35 -4.97
C ILE A 282 -14.09 10.02 -4.68
N ILE A 283 -14.40 8.73 -4.62
CA ILE A 283 -15.73 8.22 -4.34
C ILE A 283 -15.69 7.41 -3.04
N SER A 284 -16.59 7.74 -2.12
CA SER A 284 -16.95 6.83 -1.03
C SER A 284 -18.01 5.85 -1.54
N PHE A 285 -17.60 4.62 -1.83
CA PHE A 285 -18.55 3.60 -2.32
C PHE A 285 -19.58 3.18 -1.27
N THR A 286 -19.32 3.42 0.01
CA THR A 286 -20.24 3.07 1.11
C THR A 286 -21.33 4.11 1.33
N THR A 287 -21.02 5.41 1.17
CA THR A 287 -21.97 6.52 1.39
C THR A 287 -22.48 7.14 0.09
N GLY A 288 -21.76 6.96 -1.02
CA GLY A 288 -22.01 7.62 -2.30
C GLY A 288 -21.50 9.03 -2.41
N ASP A 289 -20.72 9.49 -1.44
CA ASP A 289 -20.13 10.82 -1.46
C ASP A 289 -19.06 10.88 -2.55
N ILE A 290 -18.97 12.03 -3.23
CA ILE A 290 -18.00 12.28 -4.28
C ILE A 290 -17.28 13.58 -3.98
N LEU A 291 -15.95 13.52 -3.95
CA LEU A 291 -15.07 14.66 -3.85
C LEU A 291 -14.43 14.90 -5.20
N TYR A 292 -14.62 16.10 -5.73
CA TYR A 292 -13.99 16.61 -6.93
C TYR A 292 -12.91 17.61 -6.54
N LEU A 293 -11.72 17.48 -7.11
CA LEU A 293 -10.57 18.36 -6.89
C LEU A 293 -9.97 18.77 -8.24
N THR A 294 -9.51 20.01 -8.33
CA THR A 294 -8.66 20.48 -9.44
C THR A 294 -7.49 21.30 -8.90
N GLY A 295 -6.35 21.28 -9.59
CA GLY A 295 -5.18 21.98 -9.10
C GLY A 295 -4.02 22.04 -10.06
N THR A 296 -3.00 22.79 -9.64
CA THR A 296 -1.68 22.75 -10.27
C THR A 296 -0.98 21.48 -9.84
N ALA A 297 -0.48 20.71 -10.80
CA ALA A 297 0.12 19.41 -10.57
C ALA A 297 1.54 19.33 -11.12
N ARG A 298 2.40 18.59 -10.42
CA ARG A 298 3.78 18.29 -10.84
C ARG A 298 4.11 16.83 -10.56
N ASN A 299 4.86 16.19 -11.45
CA ASN A 299 5.46 14.90 -11.14
C ASN A 299 6.85 15.11 -10.56
N LEU A 300 7.20 14.33 -9.55
CA LEU A 300 8.50 14.34 -8.92
C LEU A 300 9.08 12.93 -8.97
N VAL A 301 10.35 12.82 -9.35
CA VAL A 301 11.05 11.55 -9.57
C VAL A 301 12.36 11.53 -8.79
N GLY A 302 12.69 10.37 -8.21
CA GLY A 302 13.96 10.15 -7.52
C GLY A 302 14.11 11.03 -6.26
N PRO A 303 15.25 11.73 -6.07
CA PRO A 303 15.51 12.50 -4.86
C PRO A 303 14.46 13.55 -4.51
N SER A 304 13.83 14.21 -5.49
CA SER A 304 12.79 15.22 -5.21
C SER A 304 11.51 14.59 -4.66
N ALA A 305 11.15 13.39 -5.13
CA ALA A 305 10.02 12.63 -4.62
C ALA A 305 10.29 12.16 -3.19
N LEU A 306 11.48 11.64 -2.94
CA LEU A 306 11.91 11.11 -1.63
C LEU A 306 11.97 12.18 -0.53
N LYS A 307 12.15 13.46 -0.90
CA LYS A 307 12.04 14.60 0.03
C LYS A 307 10.61 14.82 0.54
N ILE A 308 9.59 14.40 -0.21
CA ILE A 308 8.17 14.59 0.14
C ILE A 308 7.58 13.31 0.71
N MET A 309 7.78 12.18 0.05
CA MET A 309 7.22 10.88 0.45
C MET A 309 8.33 9.85 0.63
N SER A 310 8.43 9.32 1.84
CA SER A 310 9.45 8.35 2.20
C SER A 310 9.38 7.10 1.31
N ARG A 311 10.53 6.68 0.77
CA ARG A 311 10.70 5.48 -0.07
C ARG A 311 9.81 5.40 -1.30
N HIS A 312 9.29 6.50 -1.79
CA HIS A 312 8.48 6.52 -3.00
C HIS A 312 9.12 7.41 -4.06
N ALA A 313 9.76 6.78 -5.06
CA ALA A 313 10.61 7.47 -6.03
C ALA A 313 9.83 8.13 -7.18
N THR A 314 8.50 8.07 -7.20
CA THR A 314 7.67 8.73 -8.21
C THR A 314 6.32 9.12 -7.61
N ILE A 315 6.08 10.41 -7.47
CA ILE A 315 4.83 10.95 -6.93
C ILE A 315 4.29 12.04 -7.86
N THR A 316 2.97 12.21 -7.88
CA THR A 316 2.30 13.40 -8.40
C THR A 316 1.85 14.24 -7.20
N VAL A 317 2.23 15.51 -7.21
CA VAL A 317 1.82 16.49 -6.19
C VAL A 317 0.82 17.43 -6.84
N LEU A 318 -0.38 17.51 -6.29
CA LEU A 318 -1.44 18.43 -6.71
C LEU A 318 -1.69 19.45 -5.62
N GLU A 319 -1.37 20.72 -5.89
CA GLU A 319 -1.76 21.83 -5.04
C GLU A 319 -3.20 22.24 -5.41
N THR A 320 -4.14 21.99 -4.51
CA THR A 320 -5.57 22.17 -4.81
C THR A 320 -5.90 23.65 -5.00
N THR A 321 -6.54 23.96 -6.12
CA THR A 321 -7.01 25.32 -6.48
C THR A 321 -8.53 25.40 -6.54
N GLY A 322 -9.23 24.27 -6.50
CA GLY A 322 -10.68 24.21 -6.39
C GLY A 322 -11.15 22.82 -6.00
N PHE A 323 -12.26 22.75 -5.28
CA PHE A 323 -12.86 21.49 -4.86
C PHE A 323 -14.38 21.61 -4.66
N VAL A 324 -15.06 20.47 -4.76
CA VAL A 324 -16.48 20.31 -4.43
C VAL A 324 -16.66 18.96 -3.75
N LEU A 325 -17.23 18.94 -2.54
CA LEU A 325 -17.69 17.73 -1.88
C LEU A 325 -19.20 17.63 -2.01
N VAL A 326 -19.68 16.62 -2.73
CA VAL A 326 -21.11 16.32 -2.87
C VAL A 326 -21.42 15.03 -2.11
N ARG A 327 -22.38 15.10 -1.20
CA ARG A 327 -22.84 13.96 -0.40
C ARG A 327 -23.88 13.16 -1.11
N ASN A 328 -23.92 11.85 -0.84
CA ASN A 328 -24.98 10.93 -1.27
C ASN A 328 -25.31 11.05 -2.77
N ALA A 329 -24.30 11.28 -3.61
CA ALA A 329 -24.48 11.67 -5.02
C ALA A 329 -24.48 10.49 -5.98
N LEU A 330 -23.54 9.56 -5.82
CA LEU A 330 -23.45 8.39 -6.68
C LEU A 330 -24.74 7.56 -6.55
N PRO A 331 -25.39 7.09 -7.62
CA PRO A 331 -26.59 6.24 -7.51
C PRO A 331 -26.25 4.76 -7.33
N VAL A 332 -25.09 4.44 -6.74
CA VAL A 332 -24.57 3.07 -6.58
C VAL A 332 -23.85 2.94 -5.23
N ARG A 333 -24.04 1.84 -4.50
CA ARG A 333 -23.38 1.59 -3.21
C ARG A 333 -22.63 0.26 -3.21
N GLN A 334 -21.58 0.18 -2.41
CA GLN A 334 -21.04 -1.11 -2.02
C GLN A 334 -22.10 -1.92 -1.27
N ARG A 335 -22.27 -3.18 -1.65
CA ARG A 335 -23.19 -4.10 -0.98
C ARG A 335 -22.89 -4.16 0.51
N LYS A 336 -23.91 -3.92 1.34
CA LYS A 336 -23.79 -3.96 2.80
C LYS A 336 -23.25 -5.33 3.25
N GLY A 337 -22.21 -5.31 4.09
CA GLY A 337 -21.57 -6.53 4.60
C GLY A 337 -20.58 -7.21 3.64
N SER A 338 -20.40 -6.71 2.42
CA SER A 338 -19.36 -7.22 1.52
C SER A 338 -17.97 -6.70 1.89
N GLU A 339 -16.95 -7.55 1.76
CA GLU A 339 -15.54 -7.16 1.92
C GLU A 339 -14.96 -6.61 0.62
N VAL A 340 -13.95 -5.74 0.75
CA VAL A 340 -13.18 -5.20 -0.38
C VAL A 340 -12.02 -6.14 -0.70
N GLY A 341 -12.06 -6.81 -1.84
CA GLY A 341 -11.00 -7.71 -2.28
C GLY A 341 -9.80 -6.94 -2.82
N ARG A 342 -8.75 -6.77 -2.01
CA ARG A 342 -7.56 -5.97 -2.40
C ARG A 342 -6.89 -6.51 -3.68
N SER A 343 -6.32 -5.60 -4.49
CA SER A 343 -5.51 -6.02 -5.63
C SER A 343 -4.25 -6.74 -5.13
N PRO A 344 -3.84 -7.87 -5.73
CA PRO A 344 -2.60 -8.56 -5.34
C PRO A 344 -1.34 -7.74 -5.67
N TYR A 345 -1.48 -6.69 -6.50
CA TYR A 345 -0.41 -5.76 -6.83
C TYR A 345 -0.31 -4.57 -5.86
N THR A 346 -1.30 -4.37 -4.96
CA THR A 346 -1.37 -3.19 -4.10
C THR A 346 -0.14 -3.06 -3.18
N PRO A 347 0.62 -1.96 -3.26
CA PRO A 347 1.75 -1.72 -2.37
C PRO A 347 1.31 -1.39 -0.94
N LYS A 348 2.25 -1.51 0.01
CA LYS A 348 2.07 -0.99 1.37
C LYS A 348 1.92 0.53 1.35
N VAL A 349 1.16 1.04 2.30
CA VAL A 349 1.01 2.48 2.49
C VAL A 349 2.35 3.10 2.92
N LYS A 350 2.72 4.18 2.26
CA LYS A 350 3.88 5.02 2.61
C LYS A 350 3.39 6.38 3.11
N TYR A 351 4.26 7.06 3.84
CA TYR A 351 3.95 8.30 4.54
C TYR A 351 4.80 9.45 4.01
N LEU A 352 4.25 10.65 4.10
CA LEU A 352 5.00 11.87 3.88
C LEU A 352 6.11 12.01 4.93
N VAL A 353 7.19 12.67 4.55
CA VAL A 353 8.31 12.94 5.46
C VAL A 353 7.84 13.77 6.66
N GLU A 354 6.90 14.70 6.45
CA GLU A 354 6.32 15.55 7.49
C GLU A 354 5.22 14.89 8.34
N GLU A 355 4.77 13.67 7.99
CA GLU A 355 3.78 12.92 8.79
C GLU A 355 4.39 12.12 9.95
N LYS A 356 5.72 12.10 10.10
CA LYS A 356 6.40 11.30 11.14
C LYS A 356 5.95 11.72 12.55
N GLN A 357 5.15 10.88 13.23
CA GLN A 357 5.11 10.77 14.70
C GLN A 357 5.19 9.30 15.15
N ALA A 358 5.89 9.11 16.28
CA ALA A 358 6.29 7.89 17.02
C ALA A 358 7.62 7.19 16.60
N ASP A 359 8.68 7.48 17.38
CA ASP A 359 9.94 6.71 17.58
C ASP A 359 10.81 6.30 16.38
N VAL A 360 10.98 7.19 15.38
CA VAL A 360 12.09 7.11 14.41
C VAL A 360 13.30 7.94 14.87
N ASP A 361 13.21 8.54 16.06
CA ASP A 361 14.22 9.44 16.59
C ASP A 361 15.53 8.68 16.89
N GLY A 362 16.59 8.99 16.14
CA GLY A 362 17.92 8.42 16.32
C GLY A 362 18.33 7.31 15.35
N ALA A 363 17.47 6.82 14.46
CA ALA A 363 17.87 5.79 13.47
C ALA A 363 18.56 6.36 12.21
N GLU A 364 18.31 7.63 11.89
CA GLU A 364 18.89 8.29 10.71
C GLU A 364 20.42 8.38 10.82
N GLY A 365 21.12 7.74 9.88
CA GLY A 365 22.58 7.75 9.82
C GLY A 365 23.23 6.47 10.37
N HIS A 366 22.45 5.47 10.80
CA HIS A 366 22.96 4.13 11.07
C HIS A 366 22.78 3.19 9.87
N LYS A 367 23.79 2.36 9.63
CA LYS A 367 23.75 1.20 8.74
C LYS A 367 23.98 -0.08 9.54
N ALA A 368 23.49 -1.20 9.04
CA ALA A 368 23.79 -2.53 9.55
C ALA A 368 24.64 -3.29 8.52
N MET A 369 25.76 -3.85 8.95
CA MET A 369 26.66 -4.67 8.15
C MET A 369 26.60 -6.12 8.64
N LEU A 370 26.30 -7.06 7.75
CA LEU A 370 26.23 -8.48 8.12
C LEU A 370 27.63 -9.03 8.43
N GLU A 371 27.85 -9.58 9.63
CA GLU A 371 29.13 -10.13 10.06
C GLU A 371 29.17 -11.66 9.92
N THR A 372 28.16 -12.33 10.48
CA THR A 372 28.11 -13.79 10.56
C THR A 372 26.69 -14.30 10.34
N GLY A 373 26.57 -15.51 9.79
CA GLY A 373 25.33 -16.26 9.77
C GLY A 373 25.50 -17.62 10.43
N ARG A 374 24.45 -18.13 11.06
CA ARG A 374 24.40 -19.47 11.67
C ARG A 374 23.14 -20.18 11.19
N GLN A 375 23.31 -21.19 10.35
CA GLN A 375 22.21 -21.99 9.82
C GLN A 375 21.75 -23.01 10.88
N LEU A 376 20.45 -22.98 11.23
CA LEU A 376 19.85 -23.85 12.25
C LEU A 376 18.99 -24.97 11.64
N ALA A 377 18.32 -24.69 10.52
CA ALA A 377 17.57 -25.65 9.69
C ALA A 377 17.58 -25.15 8.23
N ASP A 378 17.09 -25.93 7.26
CA ASP A 378 17.17 -25.58 5.82
C ASP A 378 16.68 -24.17 5.48
N ASP A 379 15.64 -23.72 6.19
CA ASP A 379 15.01 -22.42 6.03
C ASP A 379 15.12 -21.53 7.28
N LEU A 380 15.94 -21.86 8.28
CA LEU A 380 16.04 -21.12 9.54
C LEU A 380 17.49 -20.77 9.88
N ALA A 381 17.76 -19.49 10.16
CA ALA A 381 19.10 -19.03 10.51
C ALA A 381 19.09 -17.85 11.49
N VAL A 382 20.23 -17.65 12.17
CA VAL A 382 20.54 -16.44 12.93
C VAL A 382 21.56 -15.62 12.15
N PHE A 383 21.25 -14.35 11.89
CA PHE A 383 22.15 -13.40 11.25
C PHE A 383 22.57 -12.34 12.26
N ARG A 384 23.89 -12.12 12.39
CA ARG A 384 24.46 -11.09 13.24
C ARG A 384 24.91 -9.91 12.40
N PHE A 385 24.46 -8.72 12.76
CA PHE A 385 24.83 -7.47 12.12
C PHE A 385 25.61 -6.58 13.08
N LYS A 386 26.65 -5.93 12.57
CA LYS A 386 27.34 -4.81 13.22
C LYS A 386 26.69 -3.49 12.83
N ILE A 387 26.55 -2.58 13.77
CA ILE A 387 26.08 -1.22 13.48
C ILE A 387 27.27 -0.36 13.05
N VAL A 388 27.08 0.35 11.94
CA VAL A 388 28.00 1.36 11.41
C VAL A 388 27.28 2.69 11.41
N SER A 389 27.69 3.58 12.31
CA SER A 389 27.06 4.90 12.52
C SER A 389 27.86 5.99 11.82
N LYS A 390 27.19 7.01 11.30
CA LYS A 390 27.85 8.28 10.96
C LYS A 390 28.28 9.02 12.22
N ASP A 391 29.31 9.85 12.10
CA ASP A 391 29.80 10.68 13.21
C ASP A 391 28.70 11.64 13.70
N GLY A 392 28.57 11.77 15.02
CA GLY A 392 27.65 12.71 15.68
C GLY A 392 26.18 12.26 15.74
N VAL A 393 25.83 11.07 15.24
CA VAL A 393 24.47 10.51 15.36
C VAL A 393 24.26 9.93 16.77
N ARG A 394 23.07 10.12 17.34
CA ARG A 394 22.71 9.54 18.64
C ARG A 394 22.82 8.01 18.59
N PRO A 395 23.28 7.34 19.66
CA PRO A 395 23.34 5.89 19.66
C PRO A 395 21.95 5.23 19.53
N LEU A 396 21.91 4.11 18.80
CA LEU A 396 20.70 3.31 18.65
C LEU A 396 20.38 2.56 19.96
N ARG A 397 19.10 2.51 20.34
CA ARG A 397 18.60 1.75 21.50
C ARG A 397 17.52 0.77 21.04
N VAL A 398 17.56 -0.46 21.57
CA VAL A 398 16.58 -1.51 21.28
C VAL A 398 16.25 -2.22 22.59
N ARG A 399 14.99 -2.17 23.02
CA ARG A 399 14.50 -2.92 24.17
C ARG A 399 14.21 -4.37 23.77
N PRO A 400 14.47 -5.36 24.64
CA PRO A 400 14.12 -6.75 24.38
C PRO A 400 12.65 -6.92 24.02
N GLY A 401 12.40 -7.46 22.82
CA GLY A 401 11.06 -7.60 22.22
C GLY A 401 10.70 -6.55 21.16
N GLN A 402 11.53 -5.52 20.96
CA GLN A 402 11.37 -4.60 19.83
C GLN A 402 11.91 -5.17 18.53
N ALA A 403 11.45 -4.59 17.42
CA ALA A 403 11.87 -4.93 16.07
C ALA A 403 12.72 -3.81 15.45
N ILE A 404 13.67 -4.20 14.60
CA ILE A 404 14.45 -3.29 13.78
C ILE A 404 13.92 -3.31 12.34
N VAL A 405 13.87 -2.14 11.72
CA VAL A 405 13.43 -1.95 10.34
C VAL A 405 14.67 -1.71 9.47
N LEU A 406 14.88 -2.57 8.47
CA LEU A 406 16.05 -2.56 7.60
C LEU A 406 15.64 -2.33 6.15
N ASP A 407 16.38 -1.47 5.44
CA ASP A 407 16.18 -1.15 4.02
C ASP A 407 17.31 -1.73 3.17
N PHE A 408 16.99 -2.78 2.40
CA PHE A 408 17.96 -3.49 1.57
C PHE A 408 18.00 -2.98 0.13
N MET A 409 17.38 -1.83 -0.18
CA MET A 409 17.30 -1.31 -1.54
C MET A 409 18.69 -1.10 -2.17
N ASP A 410 19.65 -0.54 -1.43
CA ASP A 410 21.01 -0.30 -1.93
C ASP A 410 21.80 -1.58 -2.22
N TRP A 411 21.54 -2.65 -1.46
CA TRP A 411 22.25 -3.92 -1.61
C TRP A 411 21.63 -4.82 -2.69
N ILE A 412 20.31 -4.98 -2.67
CA ILE A 412 19.58 -5.88 -3.60
C ILE A 412 19.27 -5.18 -4.92
N GLY A 413 19.10 -3.86 -4.88
CA GLY A 413 18.61 -3.07 -5.99
C GLY A 413 17.08 -3.00 -6.09
N PRO A 414 16.58 -2.05 -6.89
CA PRO A 414 15.16 -1.89 -7.14
C PRO A 414 14.59 -3.10 -7.88
N PRO A 415 13.28 -3.40 -7.72
CA PRO A 415 12.61 -4.36 -8.58
C PRO A 415 12.83 -4.03 -10.06
N GLN A 416 13.24 -5.03 -10.84
CA GLN A 416 13.28 -4.88 -12.30
C GLN A 416 11.86 -4.71 -12.83
N TYR A 417 11.71 -3.89 -13.88
CA TYR A 417 10.40 -3.65 -14.46
C TYR A 417 9.82 -4.94 -15.05
N GLN A 418 8.60 -5.27 -14.64
CA GLN A 418 7.75 -6.26 -15.27
C GLN A 418 6.34 -5.67 -15.44
N HIS A 419 5.75 -5.88 -16.61
CA HIS A 419 4.40 -5.37 -16.85
C HIS A 419 3.36 -6.12 -15.99
N MET A 420 3.49 -7.44 -15.85
CA MET A 420 2.68 -8.32 -15.00
C MET A 420 3.60 -9.38 -14.37
N ALA A 421 3.21 -9.92 -13.21
CA ALA A 421 3.95 -10.97 -12.52
C ALA A 421 2.95 -11.93 -11.85
N ASP A 422 2.20 -12.66 -12.66
CA ASP A 422 1.01 -13.39 -12.17
C ASP A 422 1.31 -14.47 -11.13
N SER A 423 2.53 -15.03 -11.14
CA SER A 423 3.00 -15.99 -10.13
C SER A 423 3.44 -15.34 -8.80
N ALA A 424 3.80 -14.05 -8.82
CA ALA A 424 4.23 -13.30 -7.63
C ALA A 424 3.90 -11.79 -7.76
N PRO A 425 2.63 -11.37 -7.74
CA PRO A 425 2.22 -10.00 -8.08
C PRO A 425 2.88 -8.91 -7.23
N GLY A 426 3.08 -9.17 -5.93
CA GLY A 426 3.70 -8.22 -5.01
C GLY A 426 5.17 -7.93 -5.29
N SER A 427 5.86 -8.79 -6.06
CA SER A 427 7.29 -8.62 -6.38
C SER A 427 7.60 -7.34 -7.15
N ILE A 428 6.65 -6.85 -7.94
CA ILE A 428 6.80 -5.65 -8.78
C ILE A 428 6.92 -4.38 -7.91
N ASN A 429 6.34 -4.40 -6.72
CA ASN A 429 6.29 -3.24 -5.80
C ASN A 429 7.00 -3.53 -4.48
N ASP A 430 7.87 -4.54 -4.43
CA ASP A 430 8.64 -4.88 -3.23
C ASP A 430 9.62 -3.75 -2.90
N ASP A 431 9.43 -3.14 -1.73
CA ASP A 431 10.21 -2.00 -1.25
C ASP A 431 11.58 -2.39 -0.67
N ARG A 432 11.91 -3.69 -0.63
CA ARG A 432 13.12 -4.23 0.01
C ARG A 432 13.24 -3.89 1.50
N VAL A 433 12.18 -3.38 2.13
CA VAL A 433 12.17 -3.07 3.56
C VAL A 433 11.58 -4.22 4.31
N ARG A 434 12.21 -4.61 5.41
CA ARG A 434 11.72 -5.66 6.28
C ARG A 434 11.87 -5.25 7.74
N THR A 435 10.90 -5.68 8.54
CA THR A 435 10.87 -5.48 9.98
C THR A 435 11.03 -6.85 10.63
N TRP A 436 12.04 -7.01 11.49
CA TRP A 436 12.23 -8.23 12.26
C TRP A 436 12.48 -7.91 13.72
N THR A 437 11.89 -8.71 14.60
CA THR A 437 12.19 -8.70 16.03
C THR A 437 13.67 -9.00 16.24
N VAL A 438 14.33 -8.17 17.05
CA VAL A 438 15.73 -8.39 17.43
C VAL A 438 15.78 -9.55 18.43
N SER A 439 16.55 -10.59 18.13
CA SER A 439 16.67 -11.79 18.98
C SER A 439 17.82 -11.74 19.98
N SER A 440 18.71 -10.73 19.88
CA SER A 440 19.71 -10.39 20.90
C SER A 440 19.16 -9.43 21.96
N ALA A 441 19.84 -9.36 23.12
CA ALA A 441 19.43 -8.51 24.24
C ALA A 441 20.36 -7.31 24.43
N HIS A 442 19.80 -6.10 24.35
CA HIS A 442 20.49 -4.81 24.49
C HIS A 442 19.82 -3.89 25.50
N GLU A 443 19.48 -4.42 26.68
CA GLU A 443 18.85 -3.62 27.73
C GLU A 443 19.81 -2.56 28.28
N ASP A 444 19.31 -1.33 28.41
CA ASP A 444 19.99 -0.16 28.98
C ASP A 444 21.38 0.17 28.40
N THR A 445 21.71 -0.36 27.21
CA THR A 445 23.01 -0.17 26.54
C THR A 445 22.85 0.35 25.11
N ASP A 446 23.88 1.02 24.60
CA ASP A 446 23.95 1.40 23.19
C ASP A 446 24.09 0.14 22.35
N VAL A 447 23.31 0.02 21.28
CA VAL A 447 23.37 -1.11 20.37
C VAL A 447 24.53 -0.89 19.41
N THR A 448 25.52 -1.77 19.46
CA THR A 448 26.68 -1.78 18.54
C THR A 448 26.64 -2.95 17.54
N TRP A 449 25.79 -3.93 17.81
CA TRP A 449 25.49 -5.09 16.98
C TRP A 449 24.12 -5.63 17.37
N PHE A 450 23.49 -6.45 16.53
CA PHE A 450 22.27 -7.18 16.87
C PHE A 450 22.17 -8.50 16.11
N GLU A 451 21.35 -9.42 16.63
CA GLU A 451 21.01 -10.69 15.96
C GLU A 451 19.55 -10.70 15.52
N LEU A 452 19.31 -11.30 14.36
CA LEU A 452 17.99 -11.60 13.83
C LEU A 452 17.88 -13.11 13.60
N THR A 453 16.91 -13.75 14.24
CA THR A 453 16.56 -15.15 13.95
C THR A 453 15.38 -15.14 12.99
N MET A 454 15.55 -15.66 11.78
CA MET A 454 14.54 -15.54 10.72
C MET A 454 14.44 -16.79 9.87
N ARG A 455 13.28 -16.96 9.22
CA ARG A 455 13.09 -17.97 8.20
C ARG A 455 13.22 -17.44 6.77
N GLU A 456 13.73 -18.26 5.87
CA GLU A 456 13.66 -18.03 4.44
C GLU A 456 12.20 -18.11 3.99
N MET A 457 11.72 -17.05 3.36
CA MET A 457 10.34 -16.99 2.89
C MET A 457 10.30 -17.41 1.44
N LYS A 458 9.48 -18.41 1.10
CA LYS A 458 9.27 -18.83 -0.30
C LYS A 458 8.80 -17.64 -1.14
N GLY A 459 9.57 -17.28 -2.17
CA GLY A 459 9.30 -16.11 -3.03
C GLY A 459 9.72 -14.76 -2.43
N GLY A 460 10.24 -14.74 -1.20
CA GLY A 460 10.74 -13.53 -0.53
C GLY A 460 12.14 -13.17 -1.04
N ILE A 461 12.30 -11.99 -1.62
CA ILE A 461 13.57 -11.58 -2.23
C ILE A 461 14.66 -11.34 -1.18
N VAL A 462 14.34 -10.63 -0.10
CA VAL A 462 15.33 -10.24 0.92
C VAL A 462 15.83 -11.45 1.70
N THR A 463 14.93 -12.29 2.22
CA THR A 463 15.32 -13.47 2.98
C THR A 463 16.03 -14.49 2.10
N LYS A 464 15.58 -14.71 0.86
CA LYS A 464 16.31 -15.54 -0.10
C LYS A 464 17.74 -15.05 -0.31
N ALA A 465 17.93 -13.73 -0.55
CA ALA A 465 19.27 -13.18 -0.76
C ALA A 465 20.19 -13.38 0.46
N LEU A 466 19.67 -13.17 1.68
CA LEU A 466 20.44 -13.42 2.92
C LEU A 466 20.82 -14.89 3.07
N PHE A 467 19.91 -15.81 2.78
CA PHE A 467 20.16 -17.26 2.84
C PHE A 467 21.11 -17.72 1.74
N ASP A 468 21.04 -17.16 0.52
CA ASP A 468 21.98 -17.46 -0.55
C ASP A 468 23.40 -17.05 -0.15
N VAL A 469 23.58 -15.87 0.45
CA VAL A 469 24.87 -15.42 1.00
C VAL A 469 25.37 -16.37 2.08
N LEU A 470 24.49 -16.81 2.99
CA LEU A 470 24.85 -17.78 4.03
C LEU A 470 25.29 -19.12 3.40
N ARG A 471 24.51 -19.67 2.47
CA ARG A 471 24.83 -20.93 1.77
C ARG A 471 26.17 -20.86 1.05
N MET A 472 26.50 -19.73 0.43
CA MET A 472 27.82 -19.53 -0.20
C MET A 472 28.98 -19.52 0.80
N ALA A 473 28.72 -19.14 2.06
CA ALA A 473 29.73 -19.10 3.12
C ALA A 473 29.82 -20.39 3.95
N LEU A 474 28.83 -21.29 3.85
CA LEU A 474 28.79 -22.50 4.67
C LEU A 474 29.93 -23.48 4.36
N SER A 475 30.55 -24.01 5.42
CA SER A 475 31.64 -24.98 5.34
C SER A 475 31.21 -26.40 5.75
N ASN A 476 30.01 -26.84 5.36
CA ASN A 476 29.37 -28.11 5.77
C ASN A 476 29.09 -28.27 7.29
N ARG A 477 29.14 -27.19 8.08
CA ARG A 477 28.84 -27.22 9.52
C ARG A 477 27.50 -26.53 9.81
N TRP A 478 26.59 -27.28 10.42
CA TRP A 478 25.32 -26.78 10.94
C TRP A 478 25.48 -26.20 12.34
N ASP A 479 24.62 -25.26 12.71
CA ASP A 479 24.59 -24.59 14.01
C ASP A 479 25.95 -24.01 14.48
N TYR A 480 26.77 -23.56 13.52
CA TYR A 480 28.04 -22.89 13.78
C TYR A 480 28.06 -21.51 13.10
N PRO A 481 28.44 -20.43 13.81
CA PRO A 481 28.59 -19.11 13.19
C PRO A 481 29.69 -19.12 12.12
N VAL A 482 29.33 -18.83 10.87
CA VAL A 482 30.27 -18.66 9.77
C VAL A 482 30.41 -17.17 9.42
N PRO A 483 31.65 -16.65 9.29
CA PRO A 483 31.89 -15.30 8.79
C PRO A 483 31.36 -15.15 7.36
N ILE A 484 30.66 -14.06 7.10
CA ILE A 484 30.16 -13.75 5.76
C ILE A 484 31.19 -12.90 5.03
N LYS A 485 31.83 -13.50 4.01
CA LYS A 485 32.76 -12.79 3.10
C LYS A 485 31.94 -12.04 2.05
N GLY A 486 31.42 -10.87 2.41
CA GLY A 486 30.68 -9.99 1.49
C GLY A 486 30.19 -8.74 2.20
N ASN A 487 30.15 -7.60 1.49
CA ASN A 487 29.68 -6.33 2.06
C ASN A 487 28.15 -6.23 1.96
N VAL A 488 27.42 -7.07 2.71
CA VAL A 488 25.97 -6.86 2.89
C VAL A 488 25.79 -5.71 3.87
N VAL A 489 25.43 -4.54 3.34
CA VAL A 489 25.21 -3.32 4.11
C VAL A 489 23.81 -2.77 3.79
N THR A 490 23.04 -2.48 4.83
CA THR A 490 21.66 -1.99 4.73
C THR A 490 21.46 -0.77 5.63
N ASP A 491 20.57 0.14 5.24
CA ASP A 491 20.21 1.26 6.10
C ASP A 491 19.28 0.79 7.24
N ILE A 492 19.52 1.33 8.44
CA ILE A 492 18.60 1.17 9.56
C ILE A 492 17.58 2.30 9.47
N VAL A 493 16.33 1.91 9.27
CA VAL A 493 15.22 2.83 9.15
C VAL A 493 14.77 3.35 10.50
N GLY A 494 14.76 2.47 11.50
CA GLY A 494 14.07 2.68 12.75
C GLY A 494 14.03 1.44 13.63
N VAL A 495 13.67 1.65 14.89
CA VAL A 495 13.32 0.61 15.85
C VAL A 495 11.85 0.83 16.21
N THR A 496 11.07 -0.24 16.27
CA THR A 496 9.61 -0.15 16.46
C THR A 496 9.13 -1.23 17.42
N GLY A 497 7.93 -1.01 17.96
CA GLY A 497 7.22 -1.98 18.78
C GLY A 497 7.29 -1.66 20.28
N ASP A 498 6.22 -2.01 20.97
CA ASP A 498 6.08 -1.90 22.43
C ASP A 498 5.83 -3.28 23.08
N PHE A 499 6.19 -4.35 22.36
CA PHE A 499 6.11 -5.73 22.83
C PHE A 499 7.27 -6.02 23.78
N VAL A 500 7.31 -5.32 24.91
CA VAL A 500 8.40 -5.38 25.90
C VAL A 500 7.88 -5.88 27.24
N MET A 501 8.73 -6.63 27.94
CA MET A 501 8.45 -7.18 29.27
C MET A 501 8.88 -6.23 30.38
N GLY A 502 8.18 -6.27 31.52
CA GLY A 502 8.55 -5.52 32.73
C GLY A 502 9.97 -5.84 33.22
N LYS A 503 10.62 -4.88 33.90
CA LYS A 503 12.02 -5.02 34.37
C LYS A 503 12.18 -5.78 35.68
N LYS A 504 11.32 -5.51 36.67
CA LYS A 504 11.46 -6.01 38.06
C LYS A 504 10.57 -7.21 38.34
N GLU A 505 9.25 -7.04 38.25
CA GLU A 505 8.30 -8.14 38.45
C GLU A 505 8.01 -8.80 37.10
N VAL A 506 8.34 -10.09 37.00
CA VAL A 506 8.25 -10.86 35.76
C VAL A 506 7.28 -12.02 35.97
N ASN A 507 5.99 -11.71 36.03
CA ASN A 507 4.92 -12.71 36.13
C ASN A 507 4.16 -12.83 34.80
N VAL A 508 4.74 -13.58 33.87
CA VAL A 508 4.34 -13.56 32.46
C VAL A 508 4.10 -14.96 31.88
N LEU A 509 3.19 -15.02 30.91
CA LEU A 509 2.91 -16.17 30.08
C LEU A 509 3.36 -15.85 28.64
N LEU A 510 4.48 -16.42 28.21
CA LEU A 510 5.06 -16.23 26.89
C LEU A 510 4.61 -17.36 25.96
N ILE A 511 3.90 -17.06 24.88
CA ILE A 511 3.26 -18.04 24.01
C ILE A 511 3.81 -17.91 22.58
N ALA A 512 4.62 -18.90 22.18
CA ALA A 512 5.34 -18.92 20.91
C ALA A 512 4.83 -19.99 19.95
N GLY A 513 4.56 -19.58 18.70
CA GLY A 513 4.35 -20.49 17.57
C GLY A 513 5.56 -20.49 16.64
N GLY A 514 6.35 -21.57 16.60
CA GLY A 514 7.55 -21.68 15.77
C GLY A 514 8.52 -20.51 15.97
N ILE A 515 8.81 -19.76 14.89
CA ILE A 515 9.74 -18.62 14.93
C ILE A 515 9.23 -17.42 15.75
N GLY A 516 7.97 -17.45 16.18
CA GLY A 516 7.43 -16.51 17.18
C GLY A 516 8.13 -16.53 18.53
N ILE A 517 9.08 -17.45 18.74
CA ILE A 517 9.97 -17.46 19.90
C ILE A 517 10.92 -16.24 19.95
N THR A 518 11.19 -15.59 18.83
CA THR A 518 12.22 -14.53 18.68
C THR A 518 12.15 -13.39 19.71
N PRO A 519 11.02 -12.71 19.99
CA PRO A 519 10.96 -11.71 21.05
C PRO A 519 11.33 -12.28 22.41
N PHE A 520 10.91 -13.52 22.68
CA PHE A 520 11.15 -14.16 23.97
C PHE A 520 12.61 -14.56 24.16
N LEU A 521 13.33 -14.90 23.10
CA LEU A 521 14.79 -15.12 23.19
C LEU A 521 15.51 -13.86 23.70
N ALA A 522 15.15 -12.69 23.17
CA ALA A 522 15.72 -11.42 23.63
C ALA A 522 15.32 -11.11 25.06
N MET A 523 14.04 -11.30 25.42
CA MET A 523 13.53 -11.07 26.78
C MET A 523 14.23 -11.97 27.80
N LEU A 524 14.30 -13.27 27.54
CA LEU A 524 14.96 -14.25 28.42
C LEU A 524 16.46 -13.93 28.57
N LYS A 525 17.14 -13.62 27.46
CA LYS A 525 18.57 -13.25 27.49
C LYS A 525 18.82 -11.96 28.28
N ALA A 526 17.88 -11.02 28.29
CA ALA A 526 17.98 -9.82 29.11
C ALA A 526 17.91 -10.13 30.61
N LEU A 527 17.11 -11.12 31.03
CA LEU A 527 17.00 -11.51 32.44
C LEU A 527 18.34 -11.94 33.06
N THR A 528 19.21 -12.57 32.27
CA THR A 528 20.56 -12.97 32.72
C THR A 528 21.42 -11.79 33.17
N LYS A 529 21.13 -10.58 32.66
CA LYS A 529 21.84 -9.35 33.02
C LYS A 529 21.16 -8.55 34.14
N ARG A 530 19.95 -8.95 34.56
CA ARG A 530 19.21 -8.26 35.63
C ARG A 530 19.59 -8.74 37.02
N GLU A 531 20.38 -9.81 37.13
CA GLU A 531 20.79 -10.42 38.40
C GLU A 531 19.58 -10.57 39.36
N ASN A 532 19.75 -10.26 40.65
CA ASN A 532 18.69 -10.34 41.66
C ASN A 532 17.67 -9.19 41.62
N ALA A 533 17.77 -8.25 40.66
CA ALA A 533 16.85 -7.12 40.56
C ALA A 533 15.49 -7.49 39.97
N ALA A 534 15.39 -8.67 39.35
CA ALA A 534 14.16 -9.21 38.79
C ALA A 534 13.69 -10.45 39.57
N GLN A 535 12.38 -10.58 39.78
CA GLN A 535 11.77 -11.72 40.47
C GLN A 535 10.45 -12.09 39.80
N GLY A 536 10.09 -13.36 39.84
CA GLY A 536 8.79 -13.82 39.35
C GLY A 536 8.81 -15.21 38.73
N ASP A 537 7.73 -15.52 38.01
CA ASP A 537 7.50 -16.82 37.40
C ASP A 537 7.09 -16.66 35.93
N ILE A 538 7.82 -17.35 35.07
CA ILE A 538 7.67 -17.32 33.62
C ILE A 538 7.18 -18.68 33.16
N VAL A 539 6.03 -18.70 32.48
CA VAL A 539 5.59 -19.88 31.73
C VAL A 539 5.81 -19.61 30.25
N LEU A 540 6.68 -20.40 29.62
CA LEU A 540 6.98 -20.33 28.20
C LEU A 540 6.31 -21.50 27.47
N VAL A 541 5.24 -21.21 26.74
CA VAL A 541 4.51 -22.16 25.90
C VAL A 541 5.09 -22.13 24.50
N VAL A 542 5.60 -23.25 24.01
CA VAL A 542 6.22 -23.33 22.68
C VAL A 542 5.54 -24.40 21.85
N SER A 543 4.88 -24.01 20.76
CA SER A 543 4.35 -24.95 19.77
C SER A 543 5.23 -24.98 18.52
N THR A 544 5.84 -26.12 18.22
CA THR A 544 6.83 -26.22 17.13
C THR A 544 6.83 -27.59 16.44
N ARG A 545 7.40 -27.63 15.23
CA ARG A 545 7.73 -28.86 14.50
C ARG A 545 9.22 -29.21 14.55
N GLU A 546 10.04 -28.33 15.10
CA GLU A 546 11.50 -28.49 15.24
C GLU A 546 11.86 -28.29 16.72
N PRO A 547 11.45 -29.22 17.61
CA PRO A 547 11.69 -29.11 19.04
C PRO A 547 13.17 -28.97 19.40
N ASP A 548 14.08 -29.74 18.80
CA ASP A 548 15.52 -29.66 19.10
C ASP A 548 16.08 -28.26 18.88
N VAL A 549 15.74 -27.65 17.74
CA VAL A 549 16.21 -26.30 17.38
C VAL A 549 15.66 -25.26 18.35
N MET A 550 14.36 -25.33 18.68
CA MET A 550 13.74 -24.35 19.57
C MET A 550 14.26 -24.48 21.00
N LEU A 551 14.40 -25.70 21.51
CA LEU A 551 14.93 -25.95 22.85
C LEU A 551 16.38 -25.50 22.98
N ASN A 552 17.22 -25.72 21.97
CA ASN A 552 18.59 -25.22 21.95
C ASN A 552 18.65 -23.68 21.96
N LEU A 553 17.81 -23.00 21.15
CA LEU A 553 17.68 -21.54 21.19
C LEU A 553 17.27 -21.02 22.56
N ILE A 554 16.29 -21.67 23.20
CA ILE A 554 15.81 -21.31 24.55
C ILE A 554 16.92 -21.52 25.58
N GLY A 555 17.63 -22.65 25.53
CA GLY A 555 18.74 -22.94 26.44
C GLY A 555 19.86 -21.91 26.34
N MET A 556 20.25 -21.53 25.12
CA MET A 556 21.23 -20.45 24.88
C MET A 556 20.75 -19.08 25.38
N ALA A 557 19.45 -18.78 25.27
CA ALA A 557 18.89 -17.52 25.73
C ALA A 557 18.76 -17.46 27.26
N LEU A 558 18.40 -18.57 27.91
CA LEU A 558 18.27 -18.65 29.36
C LEU A 558 19.61 -18.48 30.07
N GLY A 559 20.71 -19.05 29.55
CA GLY A 559 22.02 -18.90 30.20
C GLY A 559 21.94 -19.22 31.70
N GLU A 560 22.60 -18.46 32.57
CA GLU A 560 22.43 -18.53 34.04
C GLU A 560 21.41 -17.49 34.51
N VAL A 561 20.13 -17.87 34.54
CA VAL A 561 19.05 -17.01 35.07
C VAL A 561 19.15 -16.92 36.60
N SER A 562 18.86 -15.74 37.16
CA SER A 562 18.78 -15.51 38.60
C SER A 562 17.92 -16.55 39.32
N PRO A 563 18.33 -17.03 40.52
CA PRO A 563 17.53 -17.93 41.36
C PRO A 563 16.17 -17.35 41.78
N THR A 564 15.99 -16.03 41.72
CA THR A 564 14.73 -15.32 42.03
C THR A 564 13.67 -15.44 40.93
N ILE A 565 14.01 -16.06 39.80
CA ILE A 565 13.11 -16.27 38.65
C ILE A 565 12.94 -17.76 38.42
N THR A 566 11.70 -18.21 38.36
CA THR A 566 11.34 -19.57 37.94
C THR A 566 10.91 -19.55 36.48
N VAL A 567 11.37 -20.54 35.70
CA VAL A 567 10.99 -20.73 34.30
C VAL A 567 10.40 -22.11 34.09
N LYS A 568 9.15 -22.18 33.66
CA LYS A 568 8.49 -23.41 33.20
C LYS A 568 8.34 -23.36 31.69
N ILE A 569 8.88 -24.36 31.00
CA ILE A 569 8.74 -24.52 29.54
C ILE A 569 7.69 -25.60 29.28
N ASP A 570 6.61 -25.24 28.60
CA ASP A 570 5.58 -26.17 28.15
C ASP A 570 5.70 -26.34 26.61
N LEU A 571 6.33 -27.44 26.20
CA LEU A 571 6.58 -27.75 24.79
C LEU A 571 5.44 -28.57 24.18
N PHE A 572 4.87 -28.08 23.10
CA PHE A 572 3.85 -28.75 22.29
C PHE A 572 4.42 -29.14 20.92
N THR A 573 4.57 -30.44 20.68
CA THR A 573 5.11 -30.97 19.42
C THR A 573 4.48 -32.32 19.09
N SER A 574 4.40 -32.64 17.80
CA SER A 574 4.02 -33.97 17.29
C SER A 574 5.22 -34.70 16.67
N ARG A 575 6.43 -34.18 16.85
CA ARG A 575 7.66 -34.74 16.31
C ARG A 575 8.51 -35.34 17.43
N PRO A 576 9.06 -36.55 17.26
CA PRO A 576 10.07 -37.08 18.17
C PRO A 576 11.31 -36.19 18.09
N PHE A 577 12.06 -36.15 19.19
CA PHE A 577 13.25 -35.33 19.32
C PHE A 577 14.22 -35.97 20.30
N ASP A 578 15.52 -35.79 20.08
CA ASP A 578 16.60 -36.52 20.75
C ASP A 578 17.56 -35.54 21.41
N LEU A 579 16.99 -34.62 22.20
CA LEU A 579 17.74 -33.63 22.95
C LEU A 579 18.01 -34.14 24.36
N ASP A 580 19.25 -34.01 24.84
CA ASP A 580 19.55 -34.16 26.27
C ASP A 580 18.94 -32.99 27.06
N THR A 581 17.69 -33.16 27.47
CA THR A 581 16.92 -32.16 28.23
C THR A 581 17.53 -31.86 29.60
N LYS A 582 18.51 -32.65 30.08
CA LYS A 582 19.24 -32.39 31.32
C LYS A 582 19.94 -31.03 31.33
N THR A 583 20.31 -30.52 30.15
CA THR A 583 20.93 -29.18 30.02
C THR A 583 19.97 -28.02 30.30
N LEU A 584 18.66 -28.28 30.20
CA LEU A 584 17.57 -27.33 30.49
C LEU A 584 17.00 -27.49 31.90
N HIS A 585 17.13 -28.67 32.49
CA HIS A 585 16.74 -28.90 33.89
C HIS A 585 17.78 -28.29 34.83
N ARG A 586 17.40 -27.18 35.45
CA ARG A 586 18.19 -26.46 36.47
C ARG A 586 17.32 -26.24 37.70
N GLU A 587 17.89 -25.83 38.83
CA GLU A 587 17.13 -25.65 40.09
C GLU A 587 15.85 -24.80 39.93
N ASN A 588 15.87 -23.81 39.02
CA ASN A 588 14.76 -22.90 38.75
C ASN A 588 14.15 -23.04 37.33
N THR A 589 14.50 -24.09 36.57
CA THR A 589 13.97 -24.30 35.21
C THR A 589 13.41 -25.71 35.03
N SER A 590 12.17 -25.80 34.56
CA SER A 590 11.48 -27.07 34.30
C SER A 590 10.94 -27.15 32.87
N LEU A 591 10.82 -28.38 32.34
CA LEU A 591 10.30 -28.67 31.01
C LEU A 591 9.18 -29.71 31.14
N SER A 592 8.03 -29.42 30.54
CA SER A 592 6.91 -30.33 30.35
C SER A 592 6.65 -30.49 28.85
N VAL A 593 6.43 -31.73 28.40
CA VAL A 593 6.22 -32.04 26.97
C VAL A 593 4.79 -32.55 26.78
N TYR A 594 4.12 -31.97 25.80
CA TYR A 594 2.75 -32.27 25.43
C TYR A 594 2.68 -32.67 23.95
N GLU A 595 1.89 -33.70 23.65
CA GLU A 595 1.70 -34.15 22.28
C GLU A 595 0.78 -33.19 21.50
N GLY A 596 1.20 -32.79 20.31
CA GLY A 596 0.37 -32.06 19.35
C GLY A 596 0.42 -30.53 19.49
N ARG A 597 -0.75 -29.89 19.35
CA ARG A 597 -0.91 -28.42 19.42
C ARG A 597 -1.51 -28.02 20.76
N VAL A 598 -1.36 -26.75 21.13
CA VAL A 598 -2.00 -26.20 22.32
C VAL A 598 -3.53 -26.28 22.17
N GLY A 599 -4.16 -27.13 23.00
CA GLY A 599 -5.59 -27.38 22.97
C GLY A 599 -6.37 -26.52 23.98
N PRO A 600 -7.72 -26.47 23.87
CA PRO A 600 -8.58 -25.71 24.79
C PRO A 600 -8.39 -26.05 26.27
N ASP A 601 -8.11 -27.31 26.58
CA ASP A 601 -7.98 -27.79 27.97
C ASP A 601 -6.73 -27.24 28.66
N TYR A 602 -5.66 -26.95 27.92
CA TYR A 602 -4.47 -26.32 28.48
C TYR A 602 -4.78 -24.93 29.06
N TRP A 603 -5.63 -24.17 28.38
CA TRP A 603 -5.97 -22.81 28.84
C TRP A 603 -6.76 -22.83 30.14
N LYS A 604 -7.56 -23.87 30.41
CA LYS A 604 -8.34 -23.98 31.67
C LYS A 604 -7.44 -24.04 32.91
N THR A 605 -6.21 -24.52 32.77
CA THR A 605 -5.25 -24.65 33.86
C THR A 605 -4.21 -23.52 33.88
N SER A 606 -4.25 -22.61 32.90
CA SER A 606 -3.35 -21.45 32.85
C SER A 606 -3.68 -20.41 33.93
N ASP A 607 -2.64 -19.82 34.53
CA ASP A 607 -2.78 -18.77 35.54
C ASP A 607 -3.30 -17.47 34.90
N ARG A 608 -4.50 -17.05 35.35
CA ARG A 608 -5.23 -15.88 34.86
C ARG A 608 -4.59 -14.55 35.27
N ASN A 609 -3.70 -14.57 36.24
CA ASN A 609 -3.08 -13.37 36.78
C ASN A 609 -1.88 -12.90 35.96
N LYS A 610 -1.25 -13.80 35.19
CA LYS A 610 -0.08 -13.52 34.35
C LYS A 610 -0.41 -12.58 33.21
N GLU A 611 0.55 -11.74 32.85
CA GLU A 611 0.49 -10.96 31.61
C GLU A 611 0.83 -11.87 30.41
N GLY A 612 -0.07 -11.95 29.43
CA GLY A 612 0.07 -12.85 28.29
C GLY A 612 0.74 -12.17 27.11
N PHE A 613 1.85 -12.73 26.63
CA PHE A 613 2.56 -12.28 25.44
C PHE A 613 2.47 -13.36 24.36
N ILE A 614 1.89 -13.05 23.21
CA ILE A 614 1.66 -14.02 22.13
C ILE A 614 2.42 -13.59 20.87
N CYS A 615 3.24 -14.48 20.31
CA CYS A 615 3.87 -14.28 19.02
C CYS A 615 3.92 -15.57 18.19
N GLY A 616 3.49 -15.49 16.93
CA GLY A 616 3.46 -16.64 16.02
C GLY A 616 2.52 -16.46 14.82
N PRO A 617 2.31 -17.50 14.01
CA PRO A 617 1.42 -17.47 12.86
C PRO A 617 -0.01 -17.04 13.24
N LYS A 618 -0.69 -16.30 12.35
CA LYS A 618 -2.01 -15.71 12.62
C LYS A 618 -3.01 -16.68 13.25
N ALA A 619 -3.20 -17.86 12.66
CA ALA A 619 -4.15 -18.86 13.15
C ALA A 619 -3.79 -19.39 14.57
N PHE A 620 -2.50 -19.56 14.86
CA PHE A 620 -2.05 -19.96 16.20
C PHE A 620 -2.30 -18.85 17.22
N ALA A 621 -1.93 -17.61 16.88
CA ALA A 621 -2.11 -16.48 17.77
C ALA A 621 -3.60 -16.16 18.01
N ASP A 622 -4.45 -16.29 17.00
CA ASP A 622 -5.91 -16.13 17.13
C ASP A 622 -6.48 -17.17 18.11
N ALA A 623 -6.08 -18.44 17.99
CA ALA A 623 -6.51 -19.52 18.90
C ALA A 623 -6.00 -19.33 20.34
N ALA A 624 -4.76 -18.84 20.53
CA ALA A 624 -4.23 -18.55 21.86
C ALA A 624 -4.98 -17.39 22.54
N VAL A 625 -5.30 -16.32 21.80
CA VAL A 625 -6.11 -15.21 22.31
C VAL A 625 -7.51 -15.70 22.72
N GLU A 626 -8.15 -16.51 21.88
CA GLU A 626 -9.47 -17.09 22.19
C GLU A 626 -9.41 -17.97 23.43
N GLY A 627 -8.39 -18.82 23.56
CA GLY A 627 -8.16 -19.68 24.72
C GLY A 627 -8.00 -18.91 26.03
N LEU A 628 -7.16 -17.87 26.04
CA LEU A 628 -6.98 -17.02 27.22
C LEU A 628 -8.27 -16.28 27.61
N ARG A 629 -9.00 -15.75 26.62
CA ARG A 629 -10.30 -15.08 26.86
C ARG A 629 -11.34 -16.05 27.41
N ALA A 630 -11.40 -17.27 26.89
CA ALA A 630 -12.29 -18.31 27.40
C ALA A 630 -11.94 -18.71 28.84
N ASN A 631 -10.66 -18.60 29.24
CA ASN A 631 -10.22 -18.76 30.62
C ASN A 631 -10.39 -17.48 31.47
N GLY A 632 -11.01 -16.41 30.94
CA GLY A 632 -11.30 -15.19 31.70
C GLY A 632 -10.13 -14.22 31.86
N VAL A 633 -9.08 -14.32 31.05
CA VAL A 633 -7.99 -13.34 31.02
C VAL A 633 -8.49 -12.05 30.35
N PRO A 634 -8.40 -10.87 31.01
CA PRO A 634 -8.80 -9.60 30.43
C PRO A 634 -7.99 -9.23 29.19
N SER A 635 -8.61 -8.58 28.19
CA SER A 635 -7.93 -8.28 26.92
C SER A 635 -6.77 -7.30 27.07
N GLU A 636 -6.81 -6.42 28.05
CA GLU A 636 -5.74 -5.48 28.41
C GLU A 636 -4.48 -6.16 28.96
N LYS A 637 -4.59 -7.41 29.43
CA LYS A 637 -3.45 -8.23 29.85
C LYS A 637 -2.87 -9.10 28.73
N ILE A 638 -3.45 -9.04 27.53
CA ILE A 638 -3.03 -9.85 26.38
C ILE A 638 -2.33 -8.95 25.38
N ARG A 639 -1.01 -9.07 25.30
CA ARG A 639 -0.19 -8.45 24.26
C ARG A 639 0.06 -9.46 23.15
N ARG A 640 -0.05 -8.99 21.91
CA ARG A 640 0.18 -9.82 20.73
C ARG A 640 1.06 -9.11 19.73
N GLU A 641 2.02 -9.84 19.19
CA GLU A 641 2.79 -9.47 18.00
C GLU A 641 2.64 -10.57 16.94
N GLY A 642 2.78 -10.22 15.66
CA GLY A 642 2.68 -11.18 14.56
C GLY A 642 3.50 -10.76 13.37
N PHE A 643 4.02 -11.74 12.64
CA PHE A 643 4.70 -11.52 11.36
C PHE A 643 3.65 -11.53 10.24
N TYR A 644 3.55 -10.46 9.45
CA TYR A 644 2.60 -10.29 8.34
C TYR A 644 3.29 -10.27 6.99
#